data_AF-A0A101IZ12-F1
#
_entry.id   AF-A0A101IZ12-F1
#
_cell.length_a   1.000
_cell.length_b   1.000
_cell.length_c   1.000
_cell.angle_alpha   90.00
_cell.angle_beta   90.00
_cell.angle_gamma   90.00
#
_symmetry.space_group_name_H-M   'P 1'
#
loop_
_entity.id
_entity.type
_entity.pdbx_description
1 polymer ?
#
loop_
_entity_poly.entity_id
_entity_poly.type
_entity_poly.pdbx_seq_one_letter_code
_entity_poly.pdbx_strand_id
1 'polypeptide(L)'
;MTSPTRLLILLLIIAAAGAAPAAALIPDEIVITTDTEWLVAGSSTPATITVIAYNQSMPLPGVLLTFSLPDPDTGSLANPSPATDGAGAGTVSFLPGTTSGDATIRVEARYPAGDEMETIEAQLIQSVDHGEPVAIDSVSYPQEATVGSTVPISLQLIDAYGNPVENRRETALSVSPEYVTMTVTSPGGGAGFFDGNESSSTVSIPVDADGYLNTTLRLETEPVDHVILIDPSPPLIPSRWIAITAIANGIPHSVYRHPSTSPLYAPADGASKIDLFYTFYDEYGNRAGNREIWFNATSASGTASARYVTSSAGEIRISYGPVITLGEVTITCTAVDNEAVHDTATLEFYHTDPVAMLLTANPQVIPSADVDSRITADIRAKVIDARGNPVPGETVSFSIQSVDCGDYITTGDASLDGTEAVTNDDGLAIVTFSPSGFTTDPELPGYSKNATGTAVIAAEWAGQEKTVSVTWKNYPFLSISTMVEPETVAVNETINVTVTIIGDGWALQPDPVDVVLVIDTSGSMSRSMTETDVLPDRMAAARNAAKEFVAQMDLESGRDRVAVASFSSTATLLQPLTNDPATVNAAIDGLTANGATIMRRGYYEGIRHLKQEGRPGAVKAVILMGDGDWNLHGSPLANGIGFPDTASDQSVRYQSYATSYGIALSAYPWSGSTYDFSNEGYEWYSDIPEPKGLCDVIMEWRRYWPVTTSISGVLRQGAVSLDGQQTNQNMSVYALSGTPDEQVRVYTIGFAAELTPRVVQDITVLSEATGGSYVWAGDEEDLTAVYTQIAGELITEAGVNTTLHLSHDTIEINMTVYQGGDLFEYVPETLVSHYNTKDEEIVWVDGYPKEIDQTDDWLGSIPPPYTLSFDIGTIYLHDLWQTEYQLRLIKDGTFELFGPAASVTFEGDTLTLPTTLISVIPPIDVIGLDQHELEVKNLRSTAPGPVTDILPIAWDLTYGGDGSVTQLVRYTVVDPMVYARFGDLGTYEWTVAGTVYSDTGPLDSKNQQYSIDVSGLSGICLVKVHARADGSPDSYAEMMVDIGFDPNQAYIKIE
;
A
#
# COMPACT_ATOMS: atom_id res chain seq x y z
N MET A 1 -34.27 51.98 -134.46
CA MET A 1 -34.93 53.16 -135.03
C MET A 1 -36.41 53.10 -134.68
N THR A 2 -36.86 54.07 -133.87
CA THR A 2 -38.19 54.72 -133.85
C THR A 2 -39.46 53.91 -134.18
N SER A 3 -40.26 53.68 -133.13
CA SER A 3 -41.75 53.86 -132.94
C SER A 3 -42.57 54.52 -134.08
N PRO A 4 -43.94 54.56 -134.11
CA PRO A 4 -44.94 54.22 -133.04
C PRO A 4 -46.38 53.71 -133.49
N THR A 5 -47.24 53.38 -132.49
CA THR A 5 -48.74 53.60 -132.33
C THR A 5 -49.77 53.08 -133.36
N ARG A 6 -51.09 52.82 -133.12
CA ARG A 6 -52.09 52.53 -132.04
C ARG A 6 -53.50 52.71 -132.71
N LEU A 7 -54.52 51.84 -132.52
CA LEU A 7 -55.99 52.12 -132.56
C LEU A 7 -56.80 50.80 -132.35
N LEU A 8 -57.56 50.53 -131.26
CA LEU A 8 -58.91 50.95 -130.80
C LEU A 8 -60.11 50.03 -131.24
N ILE A 9 -60.56 49.17 -130.29
CA ILE A 9 -61.94 48.76 -129.86
C ILE A 9 -63.01 48.19 -130.84
N LEU A 10 -63.53 46.98 -130.52
CA LEU A 10 -64.95 46.55 -130.58
C LEU A 10 -65.12 45.21 -129.80
N LEU A 11 -65.70 45.16 -128.58
CA LEU A 11 -67.09 44.74 -128.21
C LEU A 11 -67.61 43.43 -128.89
N LEU A 12 -68.32 42.45 -128.28
CA LEU A 12 -68.83 42.12 -126.94
C LEU A 12 -69.60 40.74 -127.05
N ILE A 13 -69.48 39.82 -126.06
CA ILE A 13 -70.35 38.66 -125.61
C ILE A 13 -70.66 37.51 -126.64
N ILE A 14 -70.44 36.20 -126.43
CA ILE A 14 -70.98 35.15 -125.50
C ILE A 14 -70.06 33.90 -125.68
N ALA A 15 -69.56 33.16 -124.67
CA ALA A 15 -70.30 32.21 -123.83
C ALA A 15 -69.51 31.78 -122.58
N ALA A 16 -70.23 31.56 -121.48
CA ALA A 16 -69.77 31.26 -120.13
C ALA A 16 -69.47 29.76 -119.89
N ALA A 17 -68.46 29.48 -119.06
CA ALA A 17 -68.40 28.34 -118.13
C ALA A 17 -67.23 28.52 -117.13
N GLY A 18 -67.52 28.42 -115.83
CA GLY A 18 -66.54 28.10 -114.78
C GLY A 18 -65.84 29.26 -114.07
N ALA A 19 -66.53 29.93 -113.13
CA ALA A 19 -65.87 30.59 -112.00
C ALA A 19 -66.33 29.86 -110.73
N ALA A 20 -65.50 28.97 -110.20
CA ALA A 20 -65.61 28.50 -108.84
C ALA A 20 -65.35 29.69 -107.89
N PRO A 21 -65.97 29.75 -106.70
CA PRO A 21 -65.53 30.70 -105.68
C PRO A 21 -64.06 30.43 -105.38
N ALA A 22 -63.24 31.48 -105.25
CA ALA A 22 -61.90 31.35 -104.69
C ALA A 22 -62.07 30.75 -103.29
N ALA A 23 -61.61 29.50 -103.10
CA ALA A 23 -61.55 28.90 -101.77
C ALA A 23 -60.72 29.83 -100.87
N ALA A 24 -61.20 30.12 -99.67
CA ALA A 24 -60.42 30.83 -98.68
C ALA A 24 -59.10 30.06 -98.48
N LEU A 25 -57.97 30.76 -98.58
CA LEU A 25 -56.67 30.18 -98.25
C LEU A 25 -56.68 29.92 -96.74
N ILE A 26 -56.67 28.65 -96.33
CA ILE A 26 -56.66 28.19 -94.93
C ILE A 26 -55.25 27.74 -94.53
N PRO A 27 -54.77 27.99 -93.31
CA PRO A 27 -53.44 27.57 -92.91
C PRO A 27 -53.35 26.03 -92.85
N ASP A 28 -52.32 25.46 -93.48
CA ASP A 28 -51.99 24.01 -93.40
C ASP A 28 -50.79 23.71 -92.49
N GLU A 29 -49.99 24.73 -92.16
CA GLU A 29 -48.85 24.63 -91.25
C GLU A 29 -48.68 25.94 -90.46
N ILE A 30 -48.32 25.83 -89.17
CA ILE A 30 -47.83 26.95 -88.37
C ILE A 30 -46.47 26.60 -87.78
N VAL A 31 -45.53 27.54 -87.87
CA VAL A 31 -44.17 27.40 -87.32
C VAL A 31 -43.98 28.44 -86.23
N ILE A 32 -43.62 28.00 -85.03
CA ILE A 32 -43.38 28.86 -83.86
C ILE A 32 -41.88 28.92 -83.56
N THR A 33 -41.35 30.12 -83.32
CA THR A 33 -39.95 30.37 -82.98
C THR A 33 -39.82 31.44 -81.88
N THR A 34 -38.68 31.46 -81.18
CA THR A 34 -38.28 32.54 -80.27
C THR A 34 -37.00 33.21 -80.78
N ASP A 35 -36.84 34.51 -80.49
CA ASP A 35 -35.60 35.25 -80.78
C ASP A 35 -34.51 35.04 -79.71
N THR A 36 -34.90 34.55 -78.54
CA THR A 36 -34.03 34.39 -77.37
C THR A 36 -34.27 33.01 -76.77
N GLU A 37 -33.30 32.12 -76.97
CA GLU A 37 -33.42 30.71 -76.56
C GLU A 37 -33.40 30.53 -75.03
N TRP A 38 -32.59 31.32 -74.31
CA TRP A 38 -32.45 31.27 -72.86
C TRP A 38 -32.75 32.63 -72.24
N LEU A 39 -33.73 32.65 -71.34
CA LEU A 39 -34.02 33.78 -70.46
C LEU A 39 -33.51 33.48 -69.04
N VAL A 40 -33.50 34.46 -68.15
CA VAL A 40 -33.10 34.29 -66.74
C VAL A 40 -34.31 34.55 -65.85
N ALA A 41 -34.53 33.73 -64.83
CA ALA A 41 -35.62 33.90 -63.87
C ALA A 41 -35.56 35.29 -63.22
N GLY A 42 -36.71 35.97 -63.16
CA GLY A 42 -36.85 37.33 -62.64
C GLY A 42 -36.28 38.43 -63.54
N SER A 43 -35.80 38.09 -64.76
CA SER A 43 -35.30 39.07 -65.72
C SER A 43 -36.42 39.98 -66.24
N SER A 44 -36.12 41.27 -66.37
CA SER A 44 -37.01 42.26 -67.00
C SER A 44 -36.93 42.26 -68.54
N THR A 45 -36.14 41.37 -69.15
CA THR A 45 -35.92 41.32 -70.60
C THR A 45 -36.82 40.24 -71.21
N PRO A 46 -37.81 40.58 -72.06
CA PRO A 46 -38.69 39.60 -72.67
C PRO A 46 -38.08 38.97 -73.93
N ALA A 47 -38.52 37.75 -74.27
CA ALA A 47 -38.31 37.14 -75.58
C ALA A 47 -39.48 37.44 -76.52
N THR A 48 -39.21 37.58 -77.82
CA THR A 48 -40.24 37.70 -78.85
C THR A 48 -40.54 36.34 -79.44
N ILE A 49 -41.75 35.85 -79.19
CA ILE A 49 -42.25 34.61 -79.80
C ILE A 49 -42.95 34.96 -81.10
N THR A 50 -42.50 34.36 -82.20
CA THR A 50 -43.03 34.60 -83.55
C THR A 50 -43.66 33.33 -84.08
N VAL A 51 -44.86 33.45 -84.63
CA VAL A 51 -45.56 32.36 -85.33
C VAL A 51 -45.78 32.77 -86.76
N ILE A 52 -45.37 31.93 -87.71
CA ILE A 52 -45.64 32.13 -89.13
C ILE A 52 -46.64 31.07 -89.59
N ALA A 53 -47.78 31.52 -90.11
CA ALA A 53 -48.80 30.65 -90.70
C ALA A 53 -48.60 30.51 -92.21
N TYR A 54 -48.63 29.28 -92.71
CA TYR A 54 -48.47 28.96 -94.12
C TYR A 54 -49.74 28.30 -94.69
N ASN A 55 -49.99 28.55 -95.97
CA ASN A 55 -50.87 27.75 -96.84
C ASN A 55 -50.00 27.27 -98.01
N GLN A 56 -49.75 25.96 -98.13
CA GLN A 56 -48.91 25.38 -99.20
C GLN A 56 -47.55 26.10 -99.34
N SER A 57 -46.91 26.38 -98.20
CA SER A 57 -45.64 27.11 -98.09
C SER A 57 -45.68 28.61 -98.44
N MET A 58 -46.85 29.19 -98.69
CA MET A 58 -47.03 30.64 -98.86
C MET A 58 -47.48 31.28 -97.53
N PRO A 59 -46.86 32.38 -97.06
CA PRO A 59 -47.26 33.01 -95.81
C PRO A 59 -48.69 33.55 -95.89
N LEU A 60 -49.47 33.32 -94.84
CA LEU A 60 -50.91 33.59 -94.80
C LEU A 60 -51.24 34.77 -93.85
N PRO A 61 -51.60 35.96 -94.37
CA PRO A 61 -51.99 37.10 -93.56
C PRO A 61 -53.42 36.98 -93.00
N GLY A 62 -53.68 37.60 -91.84
CA GLY A 62 -55.00 37.74 -91.25
C GLY A 62 -55.53 36.54 -90.44
N VAL A 63 -54.69 35.55 -90.14
CA VAL A 63 -55.03 34.41 -89.27
C VAL A 63 -54.99 34.85 -87.81
N LEU A 64 -56.06 34.61 -87.05
CA LEU A 64 -56.10 34.95 -85.63
C LEU A 64 -55.39 33.87 -84.81
N LEU A 65 -54.33 34.26 -84.10
CA LEU A 65 -53.59 33.41 -83.19
C LEU A 65 -54.11 33.61 -81.75
N THR A 66 -54.06 32.57 -80.94
CA THR A 66 -54.31 32.62 -79.50
C THR A 66 -53.18 31.92 -78.78
N PHE A 67 -52.33 32.69 -78.12
CA PHE A 67 -51.27 32.18 -77.27
C PHE A 67 -51.80 31.92 -75.87
N SER A 68 -51.35 30.84 -75.26
CA SER A 68 -51.62 30.53 -73.86
C SER A 68 -50.35 30.04 -73.18
N LEU A 69 -50.25 30.37 -71.90
CA LEU A 69 -49.24 29.86 -70.99
C LEU A 69 -49.97 28.99 -69.96
N PRO A 70 -49.93 27.65 -70.09
CA PRO A 70 -50.67 26.75 -69.20
C PRO A 70 -50.24 26.87 -67.73
N ASP A 71 -48.98 27.25 -67.47
CA ASP A 71 -48.43 27.46 -66.14
C ASP A 71 -48.11 28.95 -65.92
N PRO A 72 -48.96 29.69 -65.17
CA PRO A 72 -48.77 31.12 -64.96
C PRO A 72 -47.55 31.48 -64.10
N ASP A 73 -46.97 30.52 -63.35
CA ASP A 73 -45.81 30.77 -62.50
C ASP A 73 -44.52 30.86 -63.31
N THR A 74 -44.52 30.31 -64.53
CA THR A 74 -43.36 30.34 -65.46
C THR A 74 -43.15 31.68 -66.16
N GLY A 75 -44.15 32.58 -66.17
CA GLY A 75 -44.02 33.90 -66.77
C GLY A 75 -45.33 34.55 -67.21
N SER A 76 -45.24 35.51 -68.13
CA SER A 76 -46.40 36.24 -68.64
C SER A 76 -46.29 36.55 -70.14
N LEU A 77 -47.44 36.61 -70.82
CA LEU A 77 -47.55 36.92 -72.25
C LEU A 77 -48.19 38.28 -72.47
N ALA A 78 -47.53 39.16 -73.23
CA ALA A 78 -48.06 40.46 -73.62
C ALA A 78 -48.67 40.41 -75.02
N ASN A 79 -49.98 40.75 -75.14
CA ASN A 79 -50.80 40.68 -76.36
C ASN A 79 -50.99 39.24 -76.90
N PRO A 80 -51.65 38.32 -76.14
CA PRO A 80 -51.72 36.90 -76.49
C PRO A 80 -52.64 36.56 -77.66
N SER A 81 -53.18 37.53 -78.41
CA SER A 81 -54.07 37.22 -79.54
C SER A 81 -53.82 38.08 -80.79
N PRO A 82 -52.59 38.06 -81.35
CA PRO A 82 -52.29 38.80 -82.57
C PRO A 82 -52.92 38.15 -83.81
N ALA A 83 -53.21 38.95 -84.82
CA ALA A 83 -53.48 38.44 -86.17
C ALA A 83 -52.17 38.43 -86.98
N THR A 84 -52.00 37.46 -87.88
CA THR A 84 -50.82 37.40 -88.75
C THR A 84 -50.75 38.60 -89.71
N ASP A 85 -49.57 39.17 -89.88
CA ASP A 85 -49.32 40.35 -90.72
C ASP A 85 -49.17 40.00 -92.21
N GLY A 86 -48.78 40.97 -93.04
CA GLY A 86 -48.58 40.79 -94.49
C GLY A 86 -47.49 39.78 -94.90
N ALA A 87 -46.64 39.35 -93.95
CA ALA A 87 -45.63 38.31 -94.12
C ALA A 87 -46.07 36.98 -93.46
N GLY A 88 -47.34 36.88 -93.04
CA GLY A 88 -47.90 35.70 -92.37
C GLY A 88 -47.46 35.52 -90.93
N ALA A 89 -46.83 36.54 -90.31
CA ALA A 89 -46.24 36.44 -88.97
C ALA A 89 -47.13 37.10 -87.90
N GLY A 90 -47.30 36.46 -86.75
CA GLY A 90 -47.89 37.03 -85.55
C GLY A 90 -46.93 36.89 -84.37
N THR A 91 -46.81 37.93 -83.55
CA THR A 91 -45.82 37.97 -82.46
C THR A 91 -46.46 38.24 -81.10
N VAL A 92 -45.90 37.63 -80.06
CA VAL A 92 -46.23 37.87 -78.64
C VAL A 92 -44.92 38.02 -77.87
N SER A 93 -44.87 38.89 -76.86
CA SER A 93 -43.71 38.99 -75.97
C SER A 93 -43.91 38.11 -74.74
N PHE A 94 -42.95 37.25 -74.44
CA PHE A 94 -42.91 36.44 -73.23
C PHE A 94 -41.90 37.03 -72.24
N LEU A 95 -42.34 37.31 -71.01
CA LEU A 95 -41.50 37.74 -69.91
C LEU A 95 -41.40 36.60 -68.88
N PRO A 96 -40.20 36.16 -68.47
CA PRO A 96 -40.05 35.04 -67.55
C PRO A 96 -40.56 35.42 -66.15
N GLY A 97 -41.09 34.43 -65.43
CA GLY A 97 -41.46 34.56 -64.02
C GLY A 97 -40.25 34.50 -63.09
N THR A 98 -40.47 34.19 -61.81
CA THR A 98 -39.37 34.00 -60.82
C THR A 98 -38.89 32.56 -60.73
N THR A 99 -39.49 31.63 -61.48
CA THR A 99 -39.17 30.21 -61.45
C THR A 99 -38.29 29.85 -62.65
N SER A 100 -37.17 29.16 -62.43
CA SER A 100 -36.36 28.58 -63.51
C SER A 100 -37.00 27.30 -64.06
N GLY A 101 -36.64 26.89 -65.29
CA GLY A 101 -37.19 25.72 -65.96
C GLY A 101 -37.77 26.01 -67.34
N ASP A 102 -38.62 25.10 -67.82
CA ASP A 102 -39.17 25.12 -69.17
C ASP A 102 -40.58 25.71 -69.19
N ALA A 103 -40.75 26.88 -69.80
CA ALA A 103 -42.06 27.51 -70.00
C ALA A 103 -42.70 27.03 -71.31
N THR A 104 -43.80 26.28 -71.24
CA THR A 104 -44.50 25.79 -72.44
C THR A 104 -45.47 26.85 -72.97
N ILE A 105 -45.17 27.43 -74.12
CA ILE A 105 -46.03 28.41 -74.79
C ILE A 105 -46.82 27.70 -75.89
N ARG A 106 -48.14 27.67 -75.78
CA ARG A 106 -49.04 27.07 -76.78
C ARG A 106 -49.62 28.16 -77.67
N VAL A 107 -49.77 27.87 -78.94
CA VAL A 107 -50.48 28.73 -79.89
C VAL A 107 -51.54 27.94 -80.64
N GLU A 108 -52.75 28.50 -80.69
CA GLU A 108 -53.84 28.04 -81.54
C GLU A 108 -54.06 29.05 -82.67
N ALA A 109 -54.02 28.60 -83.92
CA ALA A 109 -54.43 29.41 -85.06
C ALA A 109 -55.85 28.99 -85.48
N ARG A 110 -56.82 29.90 -85.33
CA ARG A 110 -58.24 29.65 -85.67
C ARG A 110 -58.56 30.18 -87.06
N TYR A 111 -59.17 29.34 -87.89
CA TYR A 111 -59.53 29.69 -89.25
C TYR A 111 -60.88 29.08 -89.70
N PRO A 112 -61.59 29.74 -90.62
CA PRO A 112 -62.85 29.22 -91.17
C PRO A 112 -62.58 28.15 -92.24
N ALA A 113 -63.12 26.94 -92.05
CA ALA A 113 -63.07 25.83 -93.00
C ALA A 113 -64.51 25.43 -93.39
N GLY A 114 -65.05 26.04 -94.44
CA GLY A 114 -66.47 25.90 -94.79
C GLY A 114 -67.38 26.67 -93.82
N ASP A 115 -68.38 26.01 -93.23
CA ASP A 115 -69.29 26.59 -92.23
C ASP A 115 -68.82 26.35 -90.77
N GLU A 116 -67.69 25.67 -90.57
CA GLU A 116 -67.11 25.35 -89.25
C GLU A 116 -65.77 26.07 -89.03
N MET A 117 -65.41 26.29 -87.76
CA MET A 117 -64.10 26.84 -87.37
C MET A 117 -63.17 25.68 -87.02
N GLU A 118 -62.02 25.61 -87.68
CA GLU A 118 -60.96 24.65 -87.38
C GLU A 118 -59.75 25.34 -86.74
N THR A 119 -58.92 24.55 -86.06
CA THR A 119 -57.72 24.99 -85.33
C THR A 119 -56.51 24.16 -85.75
N ILE A 120 -55.39 24.84 -85.97
CA ILE A 120 -54.06 24.20 -85.98
C ILE A 120 -53.28 24.69 -84.76
N GLU A 121 -52.62 23.77 -84.08
CA GLU A 121 -51.91 24.03 -82.83
C GLU A 121 -50.41 23.82 -83.00
N ALA A 122 -49.63 24.63 -82.30
CA ALA A 122 -48.20 24.43 -82.12
C ALA A 122 -47.82 24.80 -80.69
N GLN A 123 -46.67 24.32 -80.26
CA GLN A 123 -46.11 24.65 -78.96
C GLN A 123 -44.62 24.93 -79.10
N LEU A 124 -44.12 25.83 -78.25
CA LEU A 124 -42.71 26.14 -78.09
C LEU A 124 -42.36 25.98 -76.62
N ILE A 125 -41.23 25.35 -76.35
CA ILE A 125 -40.62 25.33 -75.02
C ILE A 125 -39.64 26.50 -74.95
N GLN A 126 -39.90 27.43 -74.05
CA GLN A 126 -39.01 28.55 -73.76
C GLN A 126 -38.19 28.22 -72.52
N SER A 127 -36.87 28.10 -72.66
CA SER A 127 -35.98 27.80 -71.55
C SER A 127 -35.72 29.05 -70.70
N VAL A 128 -35.89 28.91 -69.38
CA VAL A 128 -35.59 29.91 -68.36
C VAL A 128 -34.53 29.33 -67.42
N ASP A 129 -33.40 30.01 -67.35
CA ASP A 129 -32.28 29.72 -66.48
C ASP A 129 -32.48 30.31 -65.07
N HIS A 130 -31.73 29.82 -64.09
CA HIS A 130 -31.71 30.39 -62.74
C HIS A 130 -31.06 31.79 -62.71
N GLY A 131 -31.29 32.54 -61.64
CA GLY A 131 -30.60 33.80 -61.36
C GLY A 131 -29.18 33.61 -60.83
N GLU A 132 -28.48 34.72 -60.51
CA GLU A 132 -27.15 34.64 -59.89
C GLU A 132 -27.22 33.92 -58.52
N PRO A 133 -26.24 33.05 -58.18
CA PRO A 133 -26.18 32.39 -56.88
C PRO A 133 -26.04 33.40 -55.72
N VAL A 134 -26.84 33.25 -54.66
CA VAL A 134 -26.79 34.14 -53.47
C VAL A 134 -26.62 33.43 -52.14
N ALA A 135 -26.92 32.12 -52.07
CA ALA A 135 -26.78 31.35 -50.84
C ALA A 135 -26.49 29.87 -51.10
N ILE A 136 -25.90 29.21 -50.11
CA ILE A 136 -25.86 27.75 -50.01
C ILE A 136 -27.16 27.31 -49.35
N ASP A 137 -27.96 26.50 -50.03
CA ASP A 137 -29.25 26.02 -49.50
C ASP A 137 -29.06 24.85 -48.55
N SER A 138 -28.29 23.84 -48.98
CA SER A 138 -28.06 22.62 -48.21
C SER A 138 -26.62 22.13 -48.36
N VAL A 139 -26.09 21.51 -47.30
CA VAL A 139 -24.80 20.79 -47.29
C VAL A 139 -25.02 19.49 -46.53
N SER A 140 -24.73 18.35 -47.16
CA SER A 140 -24.88 17.00 -46.63
C SER A 140 -23.53 16.31 -46.59
N TYR A 141 -23.14 15.87 -45.40
CA TYR A 141 -21.88 15.15 -45.12
C TYR A 141 -22.01 14.37 -43.81
N PRO A 142 -21.26 13.27 -43.62
CA PRO A 142 -21.18 12.60 -42.32
C PRO A 142 -20.32 13.41 -41.33
N GLN A 143 -20.77 13.55 -40.08
CA GLN A 143 -19.99 14.24 -39.04
C GLN A 143 -18.82 13.41 -38.51
N GLU A 144 -19.00 12.09 -38.47
CA GLU A 144 -17.97 11.13 -38.09
C GLU A 144 -17.89 10.04 -39.15
N ALA A 145 -16.69 9.57 -39.45
CA ALA A 145 -16.49 8.43 -40.33
C ALA A 145 -15.20 7.68 -40.00
N THR A 146 -15.12 6.41 -40.42
CA THR A 146 -13.98 5.55 -40.13
C THR A 146 -12.70 6.09 -40.76
N VAL A 147 -11.59 6.06 -40.02
CA VAL A 147 -10.25 6.35 -40.55
C VAL A 147 -9.98 5.61 -41.86
N GLY A 148 -9.31 6.28 -42.80
CA GLY A 148 -8.97 5.74 -44.12
C GLY A 148 -10.14 5.58 -45.11
N SER A 149 -11.39 5.75 -44.66
CA SER A 149 -12.58 5.61 -45.50
C SER A 149 -12.82 6.82 -46.42
N THR A 150 -13.71 6.65 -47.40
CA THR A 150 -14.16 7.71 -48.30
C THR A 150 -15.56 8.17 -47.93
N VAL A 151 -15.77 9.47 -47.74
CA VAL A 151 -17.05 10.08 -47.36
C VAL A 151 -17.60 11.00 -48.46
N PRO A 152 -18.90 10.92 -48.79
CA PRO A 152 -19.51 11.82 -49.75
C PRO A 152 -19.78 13.20 -49.12
N ILE A 153 -19.57 14.25 -49.89
CA ILE A 153 -19.96 15.63 -49.57
C ILE A 153 -20.82 16.14 -50.73
N SER A 154 -22.02 16.58 -50.42
CA SER A 154 -22.99 17.11 -51.39
C SER A 154 -23.52 18.46 -50.93
N LEU A 155 -23.67 19.43 -51.81
CA LEU A 155 -24.33 20.70 -51.50
C LEU A 155 -25.11 21.24 -52.70
N GLN A 156 -25.98 22.22 -52.45
CA GLN A 156 -26.77 22.91 -53.48
C GLN A 156 -26.71 24.43 -53.30
N LEU A 157 -26.59 25.16 -54.40
CA LEU A 157 -26.64 26.62 -54.44
C LEU A 157 -28.03 27.08 -54.90
N ILE A 158 -28.47 28.22 -54.39
CA ILE A 158 -29.74 28.85 -54.78
C ILE A 158 -29.57 30.31 -55.19
N ASP A 159 -30.44 30.74 -56.10
CA ASP A 159 -30.58 32.15 -56.47
C ASP A 159 -31.45 32.95 -55.48
N ALA A 160 -31.61 34.25 -55.74
CA ALA A 160 -32.41 35.15 -54.89
C ALA A 160 -33.91 34.82 -54.81
N TYR A 161 -34.41 33.97 -55.70
CA TYR A 161 -35.80 33.52 -55.76
C TYR A 161 -35.99 32.10 -55.20
N GLY A 162 -34.90 31.47 -54.74
CA GLY A 162 -34.90 30.10 -54.21
C GLY A 162 -34.85 29.01 -55.28
N ASN A 163 -34.50 29.34 -56.52
CA ASN A 163 -34.29 28.33 -57.55
C ASN A 163 -32.92 27.67 -57.37
N PRO A 164 -32.82 26.34 -57.55
CA PRO A 164 -31.53 25.66 -57.66
C PRO A 164 -30.70 26.22 -58.83
N VAL A 165 -29.41 26.44 -58.57
CA VAL A 165 -28.40 26.81 -59.57
C VAL A 165 -27.94 25.52 -60.25
N GLU A 166 -28.23 25.36 -61.53
CA GLU A 166 -28.15 24.10 -62.30
C GLU A 166 -27.50 24.35 -63.68
N ASN A 167 -26.88 23.36 -64.30
CA ASN A 167 -26.02 23.58 -65.47
C ASN A 167 -26.64 23.39 -66.87
N ARG A 168 -27.97 23.32 -67.00
CA ARG A 168 -28.66 23.03 -68.28
C ARG A 168 -28.35 24.09 -69.32
N ARG A 169 -28.33 25.38 -68.94
CA ARG A 169 -27.98 26.47 -69.87
C ARG A 169 -26.54 26.36 -70.33
N GLU A 170 -25.62 26.13 -69.40
CA GLU A 170 -24.18 26.10 -69.63
C GLU A 170 -23.83 24.89 -70.51
N THR A 171 -24.51 23.76 -70.28
CA THR A 171 -24.45 22.57 -71.13
C THR A 171 -24.96 22.85 -72.54
N ALA A 172 -26.12 23.50 -72.68
CA ALA A 172 -26.70 23.83 -73.99
C ALA A 172 -25.83 24.81 -74.80
N LEU A 173 -25.20 25.75 -74.12
CA LEU A 173 -24.36 26.80 -74.74
C LEU A 173 -22.86 26.44 -74.77
N SER A 174 -22.46 25.29 -74.23
CA SER A 174 -21.06 24.86 -74.09
C SER A 174 -20.16 25.91 -73.39
N VAL A 175 -20.66 26.49 -72.30
CA VAL A 175 -19.92 27.42 -71.42
C VAL A 175 -19.70 26.78 -70.04
N SER A 176 -18.87 27.39 -69.19
CA SER A 176 -18.55 26.82 -67.87
C SER A 176 -19.68 27.05 -66.86
N PRO A 177 -20.10 26.00 -66.12
CA PRO A 177 -21.02 26.11 -64.99
C PRO A 177 -20.40 26.81 -63.78
N GLU A 178 -21.28 27.32 -62.92
CA GLU A 178 -20.99 27.70 -61.55
C GLU A 178 -20.32 26.54 -60.83
N TYR A 179 -19.41 26.87 -59.92
CA TYR A 179 -18.65 25.87 -59.19
C TYR A 179 -18.31 26.35 -57.79
N VAL A 180 -18.00 25.39 -56.94
CA VAL A 180 -17.49 25.61 -55.58
C VAL A 180 -16.10 25.04 -55.49
N THR A 181 -15.19 25.79 -54.86
CA THR A 181 -13.88 25.27 -54.49
C THR A 181 -13.93 24.79 -53.05
N MET A 182 -13.49 23.56 -52.80
CA MET A 182 -13.36 23.01 -51.45
C MET A 182 -11.91 22.75 -51.13
N THR A 183 -11.47 23.10 -49.92
CA THR A 183 -10.13 22.84 -49.41
C THR A 183 -10.19 22.16 -48.05
N VAL A 184 -9.47 21.05 -47.87
CA VAL A 184 -9.42 20.31 -46.60
C VAL A 184 -8.11 20.55 -45.87
N THR A 185 -8.17 20.70 -44.54
CA THR A 185 -7.00 20.65 -43.66
C THR A 185 -6.68 19.19 -43.35
N SER A 186 -5.43 18.81 -43.54
CA SER A 186 -4.94 17.45 -43.34
C SER A 186 -3.71 17.52 -42.45
N PRO A 187 -3.86 17.44 -41.11
CA PRO A 187 -2.75 17.57 -40.17
C PRO A 187 -1.62 16.55 -40.42
N GLY A 188 -1.96 15.32 -40.84
CA GLY A 188 -1.02 14.27 -41.22
C GLY A 188 -0.69 14.23 -42.72
N GLY A 189 -1.34 15.05 -43.55
CA GLY A 189 -1.15 15.13 -45.00
C GLY A 189 -1.78 13.98 -45.81
N GLY A 190 -2.59 13.12 -45.18
CA GLY A 190 -3.20 11.93 -45.80
C GLY A 190 -4.64 12.08 -46.28
N ALA A 191 -5.34 13.16 -45.93
CA ALA A 191 -6.72 13.41 -46.37
C ALA A 191 -6.77 14.25 -47.64
N GLY A 192 -7.70 13.91 -48.53
CA GLY A 192 -7.88 14.65 -49.78
C GLY A 192 -9.12 14.22 -50.55
N PHE A 193 -9.61 15.12 -51.39
CA PHE A 193 -10.73 14.87 -52.30
C PHE A 193 -10.31 13.83 -53.34
N PHE A 194 -11.04 12.73 -53.38
CA PHE A 194 -10.71 11.55 -54.17
C PHE A 194 -11.57 11.50 -55.44
N ASP A 195 -10.93 11.50 -56.60
CA ASP A 195 -11.59 11.46 -57.91
C ASP A 195 -11.71 10.03 -58.49
N GLY A 196 -11.28 9.02 -57.73
CA GLY A 196 -11.19 7.63 -58.16
C GLY A 196 -9.77 7.15 -58.46
N ASN A 197 -8.82 8.06 -58.67
CA ASN A 197 -7.41 7.75 -58.93
C ASN A 197 -6.46 8.51 -57.98
N GLU A 198 -6.64 9.81 -57.79
CA GLU A 198 -5.76 10.68 -57.02
C GLU A 198 -6.53 11.42 -55.92
N SER A 199 -5.81 11.83 -54.87
CA SER A 199 -6.36 12.63 -53.77
C SER A 199 -5.72 14.02 -53.78
N SER A 200 -6.53 15.08 -53.79
CA SER A 200 -6.06 16.46 -53.74
C SER A 200 -6.56 17.19 -52.48
N SER A 201 -5.76 18.12 -51.94
CA SER A 201 -6.20 18.94 -50.80
C SER A 201 -7.22 20.02 -51.18
N THR A 202 -7.33 20.32 -52.47
CA THR A 202 -8.30 21.27 -53.04
C THR A 202 -8.97 20.67 -54.28
N VAL A 203 -10.28 20.88 -54.42
CA VAL A 203 -11.06 20.48 -55.61
C VAL A 203 -12.02 21.59 -56.00
N SER A 204 -12.26 21.77 -57.30
CA SER A 204 -13.31 22.65 -57.84
C SER A 204 -14.39 21.80 -58.48
N ILE A 205 -15.60 21.88 -57.95
CA ILE A 205 -16.74 21.03 -58.31
C ILE A 205 -17.77 21.91 -59.01
N PRO A 206 -18.15 21.63 -60.27
CA PRO A 206 -19.23 22.35 -60.94
C PRO A 206 -20.61 21.89 -60.47
N VAL A 207 -21.63 22.73 -60.62
CA VAL A 207 -23.03 22.33 -60.47
C VAL A 207 -23.42 21.32 -61.56
N ASP A 208 -24.18 20.29 -61.19
CA ASP A 208 -24.75 19.31 -62.12
C ASP A 208 -26.14 19.74 -62.65
N ALA A 209 -26.77 18.88 -63.45
CA ALA A 209 -28.06 19.17 -64.08
C ALA A 209 -29.25 19.22 -63.09
N ASP A 210 -29.05 18.71 -61.88
CA ASP A 210 -30.02 18.74 -60.77
C ASP A 210 -29.68 19.85 -59.75
N GLY A 211 -28.60 20.61 -60.01
CA GLY A 211 -28.11 21.71 -59.18
C GLY A 211 -27.30 21.29 -57.96
N TYR A 212 -26.78 20.05 -57.94
CA TYR A 212 -25.93 19.56 -56.86
C TYR A 212 -24.45 19.65 -57.20
N LEU A 213 -23.64 19.83 -56.16
CA LEU A 213 -22.18 19.74 -56.24
C LEU A 213 -21.73 18.57 -55.37
N ASN A 214 -21.32 17.49 -56.01
CA ASN A 214 -20.98 16.22 -55.37
C ASN A 214 -19.47 15.96 -55.43
N THR A 215 -18.87 15.62 -54.29
CA THR A 215 -17.47 15.16 -54.21
C THR A 215 -17.32 14.08 -53.16
N THR A 216 -16.16 13.41 -53.16
CA THR A 216 -15.80 12.40 -52.16
C THR A 216 -14.50 12.82 -51.50
N LEU A 217 -14.46 12.81 -50.17
CA LEU A 217 -13.26 13.05 -49.38
C LEU A 217 -12.74 11.72 -48.83
N ARG A 218 -11.45 11.41 -49.03
CA ARG A 218 -10.79 10.32 -48.33
C ARG A 218 -10.18 10.84 -47.03
N LEU A 219 -10.49 10.20 -45.92
CA LEU A 219 -9.97 10.57 -44.60
C LEU A 219 -8.58 9.99 -44.35
N GLU A 220 -7.83 10.60 -43.42
CA GLU A 220 -6.56 10.06 -42.94
C GLU A 220 -6.74 8.71 -42.23
N THR A 221 -5.65 7.93 -42.18
CA THR A 221 -5.58 6.64 -41.49
C THR A 221 -5.39 6.76 -39.98
N GLU A 222 -5.33 7.98 -39.45
CA GLU A 222 -5.22 8.27 -38.01
C GLU A 222 -6.48 9.03 -37.56
N PRO A 223 -6.96 8.82 -36.33
CA PRO A 223 -8.15 9.50 -35.82
C PRO A 223 -7.87 10.99 -35.59
N VAL A 224 -8.43 11.85 -36.44
CA VAL A 224 -8.26 13.31 -36.41
C VAL A 224 -9.46 14.05 -37.01
N ASP A 225 -9.66 15.30 -36.58
CA ASP A 225 -10.64 16.20 -37.17
C ASP A 225 -10.12 16.81 -38.48
N HIS A 226 -10.92 16.69 -39.53
CA HIS A 226 -10.68 17.31 -40.83
C HIS A 226 -11.59 18.50 -40.99
N VAL A 227 -11.03 19.70 -41.22
CA VAL A 227 -11.78 20.93 -41.46
C VAL A 227 -11.79 21.23 -42.95
N ILE A 228 -12.97 21.44 -43.53
CA ILE A 228 -13.15 21.72 -44.95
C ILE A 228 -13.68 23.15 -45.11
N LEU A 229 -12.97 23.97 -45.88
CA LEU A 229 -13.43 25.27 -46.36
C LEU A 229 -14.20 25.07 -47.67
N ILE A 230 -15.44 25.54 -47.71
CA ILE A 230 -16.31 25.62 -48.88
C ILE A 230 -16.29 27.07 -49.35
N ASP A 231 -15.77 27.32 -50.56
CA ASP A 231 -15.60 28.64 -51.15
C ASP A 231 -16.36 28.75 -52.49
N PRO A 232 -17.59 29.31 -52.50
CA PRO A 232 -18.40 29.40 -53.72
C PRO A 232 -17.90 30.44 -54.72
N SER A 233 -18.11 30.18 -56.01
CA SER A 233 -17.84 31.12 -57.10
C SER A 233 -19.10 31.35 -57.94
N PRO A 234 -19.58 32.60 -58.11
CA PRO A 234 -18.91 33.87 -57.78
C PRO A 234 -18.93 34.25 -56.28
N PRO A 235 -17.99 35.09 -55.79
CA PRO A 235 -17.67 35.30 -54.36
C PRO A 235 -18.69 36.15 -53.58
N LEU A 236 -19.91 36.29 -54.08
CA LEU A 236 -20.99 37.02 -53.40
C LEU A 236 -21.59 36.20 -52.24
N ILE A 237 -21.30 34.89 -52.19
CA ILE A 237 -21.71 33.98 -51.13
C ILE A 237 -20.56 33.86 -50.10
N PRO A 238 -20.80 34.06 -48.80
CA PRO A 238 -19.78 33.84 -47.77
C PRO A 238 -19.27 32.39 -47.77
N SER A 239 -17.95 32.21 -47.64
CA SER A 239 -17.35 30.89 -47.47
C SER A 239 -17.85 30.23 -46.18
N ARG A 240 -17.97 28.90 -46.20
CA ARG A 240 -18.48 28.09 -45.09
C ARG A 240 -17.45 27.06 -44.65
N TRP A 241 -17.38 26.78 -43.35
CA TRP A 241 -16.53 25.70 -42.81
C TRP A 241 -17.40 24.52 -42.39
N ILE A 242 -16.94 23.31 -42.68
CA ILE A 242 -17.52 22.07 -42.14
C ILE A 242 -16.39 21.23 -41.52
N ALA A 243 -16.74 20.29 -40.62
CA ALA A 243 -15.77 19.41 -39.98
C ALA A 243 -16.22 17.95 -40.04
N ILE A 244 -15.28 17.04 -40.31
CA ILE A 244 -15.49 15.59 -40.31
C ILE A 244 -14.46 14.96 -39.37
N THR A 245 -14.91 14.33 -38.30
CA THR A 245 -14.07 13.60 -37.35
C THR A 245 -13.78 12.21 -37.88
N ALA A 246 -12.51 11.89 -38.11
CA ALA A 246 -12.10 10.51 -38.39
C ALA A 246 -12.03 9.74 -37.07
N ILE A 247 -12.83 8.68 -36.95
CA ILE A 247 -12.91 7.83 -35.76
C ILE A 247 -12.26 6.47 -36.03
N ALA A 248 -11.50 5.98 -35.06
CA ALA A 248 -10.81 4.70 -35.12
C ALA A 248 -11.77 3.53 -34.85
N ASN A 249 -12.82 3.38 -35.65
CA ASN A 249 -13.79 2.29 -35.54
C ASN A 249 -13.66 1.30 -36.71
N GLY A 250 -12.43 1.09 -37.20
CA GLY A 250 -12.16 0.13 -38.28
C GLY A 250 -12.43 -1.32 -37.86
N ILE A 251 -12.55 -2.21 -38.85
CA ILE A 251 -12.65 -3.67 -38.60
C ILE A 251 -11.39 -4.12 -37.84
N PRO A 252 -11.52 -4.88 -36.74
CA PRO A 252 -10.36 -5.39 -36.02
C PRO A 252 -9.45 -6.26 -36.91
N HIS A 253 -8.16 -5.98 -36.84
CA HIS A 253 -7.08 -6.69 -37.51
C HIS A 253 -6.16 -7.43 -36.51
N SER A 254 -6.08 -6.97 -35.26
CA SER A 254 -5.38 -7.69 -34.19
C SER A 254 -6.02 -7.45 -32.82
N VAL A 255 -5.72 -8.33 -31.86
CA VAL A 255 -6.16 -8.23 -30.47
C VAL A 255 -4.97 -8.44 -29.55
N TYR A 256 -4.91 -7.68 -28.46
CA TYR A 256 -3.92 -7.79 -27.41
C TYR A 256 -4.63 -8.03 -26.07
N ARG A 257 -4.27 -9.11 -25.37
CA ARG A 257 -4.69 -9.36 -23.99
C ARG A 257 -3.66 -8.76 -23.04
N HIS A 258 -4.09 -7.85 -22.17
CA HIS A 258 -3.25 -7.28 -21.13
C HIS A 258 -3.02 -8.31 -20.01
N PRO A 259 -1.89 -8.23 -19.28
CA PRO A 259 -1.69 -8.99 -18.05
C PRO A 259 -2.85 -8.71 -17.08
N SER A 260 -3.49 -9.76 -16.57
CA SER A 260 -4.56 -9.60 -15.58
C SER A 260 -3.97 -9.21 -14.23
N THR A 261 -4.68 -8.38 -13.47
CA THR A 261 -4.41 -8.10 -12.06
C THR A 261 -4.84 -9.24 -11.15
N SER A 262 -5.69 -10.14 -11.66
CA SER A 262 -6.12 -11.36 -10.97
C SER A 262 -5.43 -12.60 -11.56
N PRO A 263 -5.10 -13.63 -10.74
CA PRO A 263 -4.64 -14.90 -11.27
C PRO A 263 -5.70 -15.53 -12.19
N LEU A 264 -5.25 -16.34 -13.16
CA LEU A 264 -6.16 -17.09 -14.05
C LEU A 264 -6.78 -18.32 -13.37
N TYR A 265 -6.96 -18.27 -12.04
CA TYR A 265 -7.65 -19.29 -11.25
C TYR A 265 -8.39 -18.64 -10.08
N ALA A 266 -9.48 -19.28 -9.64
CA ALA A 266 -10.34 -18.79 -8.57
C ALA A 266 -11.05 -19.96 -7.84
N PRO A 267 -11.45 -19.83 -6.57
CA PRO A 267 -12.21 -20.90 -5.91
C PRO A 267 -13.59 -21.09 -6.55
N ALA A 268 -14.06 -22.34 -6.59
CA ALA A 268 -15.38 -22.73 -7.09
C ALA A 268 -16.45 -22.59 -5.99
N ASP A 269 -16.47 -21.45 -5.32
CA ASP A 269 -17.28 -21.14 -4.13
C ASP A 269 -18.64 -20.50 -4.48
N GLY A 270 -18.92 -20.27 -5.77
CA GLY A 270 -20.09 -19.52 -6.20
C GLY A 270 -20.01 -18.02 -5.93
N ALA A 271 -18.83 -17.50 -5.59
CA ALA A 271 -18.54 -16.09 -5.36
C ALA A 271 -17.38 -15.54 -6.23
N SER A 272 -16.30 -16.30 -6.43
CA SER A 272 -15.03 -15.85 -7.00
C SER A 272 -14.98 -15.84 -8.55
N LYS A 273 -14.15 -14.95 -9.13
CA LYS A 273 -14.15 -14.59 -10.58
C LYS A 273 -12.76 -14.24 -11.08
N ILE A 274 -12.61 -14.17 -12.41
CA ILE A 274 -11.35 -13.85 -13.09
C ILE A 274 -11.59 -12.79 -14.16
N ASP A 275 -10.82 -11.70 -14.11
CA ASP A 275 -10.89 -10.60 -15.07
C ASP A 275 -9.93 -10.77 -16.25
N LEU A 276 -10.42 -10.39 -17.43
CA LEU A 276 -9.65 -10.37 -18.67
C LEU A 276 -9.81 -9.00 -19.34
N PHE A 277 -8.69 -8.37 -19.69
CA PHE A 277 -8.64 -7.07 -20.34
C PHE A 277 -8.02 -7.16 -21.73
N TYR A 278 -8.72 -6.61 -22.73
CA TYR A 278 -8.34 -6.68 -24.14
C TYR A 278 -8.33 -5.30 -24.80
N THR A 279 -7.43 -5.11 -25.75
CA THR A 279 -7.47 -4.00 -26.72
C THR A 279 -7.44 -4.55 -28.14
N PHE A 280 -8.36 -4.07 -28.98
CA PHE A 280 -8.43 -4.41 -30.40
C PHE A 280 -7.84 -3.28 -31.23
N TYR A 281 -7.18 -3.65 -32.34
CA TYR A 281 -6.56 -2.70 -33.26
C TYR A 281 -7.02 -2.95 -34.69
N ASP A 282 -7.20 -1.89 -35.47
CA ASP A 282 -7.54 -1.94 -36.89
C ASP A 282 -6.30 -2.24 -37.76
N GLU A 283 -6.48 -2.27 -39.10
CA GLU A 283 -5.40 -2.56 -40.05
C GLU A 283 -4.28 -1.51 -40.06
N TYR A 284 -4.56 -0.30 -39.59
CA TYR A 284 -3.60 0.81 -39.53
C TYR A 284 -2.88 0.89 -38.17
N GLY A 285 -3.28 0.06 -37.20
CA GLY A 285 -2.72 0.04 -35.85
C GLY A 285 -3.42 1.00 -34.89
N ASN A 286 -4.53 1.63 -35.29
CA ASN A 286 -5.36 2.41 -34.37
C ASN A 286 -6.18 1.48 -33.49
N ARG A 287 -6.55 1.94 -32.31
CA ARG A 287 -7.42 1.17 -31.42
C ARG A 287 -8.84 1.11 -31.99
N ALA A 288 -9.30 -0.08 -32.34
CA ALA A 288 -10.57 -0.34 -33.05
C ALA A 288 -11.77 -0.26 -32.10
N GLY A 289 -12.30 0.94 -31.93
CA GLY A 289 -13.41 1.23 -31.02
C GLY A 289 -14.80 0.89 -31.55
N ASN A 290 -15.75 0.76 -30.62
CA ASN A 290 -17.17 0.50 -30.89
C ASN A 290 -17.38 -0.73 -31.80
N ARG A 291 -16.69 -1.84 -31.51
CA ARG A 291 -16.74 -3.09 -32.27
C ARG A 291 -17.44 -4.17 -31.47
N GLU A 292 -18.30 -4.95 -32.12
CA GLU A 292 -18.88 -6.14 -31.48
C GLU A 292 -17.83 -7.25 -31.34
N ILE A 293 -17.80 -7.88 -30.17
CA ILE A 293 -16.95 -9.04 -29.89
C ILE A 293 -17.79 -10.18 -29.31
N TRP A 294 -17.45 -11.41 -29.69
CA TRP A 294 -17.94 -12.63 -29.06
C TRP A 294 -17.03 -13.01 -27.91
N PHE A 295 -17.64 -13.29 -26.76
CA PHE A 295 -16.96 -13.88 -25.62
C PHE A 295 -17.55 -15.26 -25.36
N ASN A 296 -16.75 -16.30 -25.60
CA ASN A 296 -17.16 -17.68 -25.50
C ASN A 296 -16.43 -18.35 -24.34
N ALA A 297 -17.18 -18.84 -23.36
CA ALA A 297 -16.67 -19.62 -22.25
C ALA A 297 -17.01 -21.10 -22.46
N THR A 298 -15.99 -21.92 -22.69
CA THR A 298 -16.14 -23.36 -22.93
C THR A 298 -15.67 -24.16 -21.73
N SER A 299 -16.56 -24.96 -21.16
CA SER A 299 -16.30 -25.87 -20.05
C SER A 299 -16.73 -27.30 -20.42
N ALA A 300 -16.46 -28.27 -19.54
CA ALA A 300 -16.97 -29.64 -19.70
C ALA A 300 -18.51 -29.73 -19.76
N SER A 301 -19.22 -28.73 -19.21
CA SER A 301 -20.69 -28.67 -19.19
C SER A 301 -21.31 -28.08 -20.46
N GLY A 302 -20.49 -27.46 -21.32
CA GLY A 302 -20.93 -26.80 -22.55
C GLY A 302 -20.26 -25.44 -22.75
N THR A 303 -20.67 -24.74 -23.82
CA THR A 303 -20.20 -23.39 -24.16
C THR A 303 -21.28 -22.36 -23.89
N ALA A 304 -20.95 -21.32 -23.12
CA ALA A 304 -21.75 -20.12 -22.97
C ALA A 304 -21.16 -19.00 -23.84
N SER A 305 -22.01 -18.22 -24.50
CA SER A 305 -21.59 -17.16 -25.41
C SER A 305 -22.32 -15.86 -25.09
N ALA A 306 -21.58 -14.76 -25.05
CA ALA A 306 -22.10 -13.41 -24.89
C ALA A 306 -21.51 -12.47 -25.94
N ARG A 307 -22.24 -11.41 -26.27
CA ARG A 307 -21.78 -10.32 -27.14
C ARG A 307 -21.56 -9.07 -26.32
N TYR A 308 -20.44 -8.41 -26.58
CA TYR A 308 -20.10 -7.13 -25.98
C TYR A 308 -19.60 -6.16 -27.03
N VAL A 309 -19.46 -4.88 -26.65
CA VAL A 309 -18.98 -3.82 -27.53
C VAL A 309 -17.74 -3.19 -26.92
N THR A 310 -16.67 -3.02 -27.70
CA THR A 310 -15.48 -2.29 -27.22
C THR A 310 -15.79 -0.81 -27.00
N SER A 311 -15.07 -0.15 -26.09
CA SER A 311 -15.12 1.30 -25.91
C SER A 311 -14.72 2.03 -27.21
N SER A 312 -14.91 3.36 -27.29
CA SER A 312 -14.36 4.12 -28.44
C SER A 312 -12.84 4.07 -28.53
N ALA A 313 -12.16 3.66 -27.46
CA ALA A 313 -10.73 3.42 -27.42
C ALA A 313 -10.34 1.96 -27.75
N GLY A 314 -11.27 1.14 -28.26
CA GLY A 314 -11.00 -0.24 -28.67
C GLY A 314 -10.73 -1.22 -27.52
N GLU A 315 -11.11 -0.84 -26.31
CA GLU A 315 -10.83 -1.58 -25.08
C GLU A 315 -12.06 -2.31 -24.57
N ILE A 316 -11.84 -3.46 -23.92
CA ILE A 316 -12.90 -4.19 -23.23
C ILE A 316 -12.34 -4.99 -22.05
N ARG A 317 -12.97 -4.85 -20.89
CA ARG A 317 -12.71 -5.67 -19.69
C ARG A 317 -13.93 -6.53 -19.37
N ILE A 318 -13.71 -7.83 -19.17
CA ILE A 318 -14.75 -8.84 -18.96
C ILE A 318 -14.35 -9.74 -17.81
N SER A 319 -15.28 -10.01 -16.91
CA SER A 319 -15.13 -10.93 -15.80
C SER A 319 -15.77 -12.29 -16.11
N TYR A 320 -15.13 -13.39 -15.69
CA TYR A 320 -15.69 -14.73 -15.78
C TYR A 320 -15.88 -15.35 -14.39
N GLY A 321 -17.11 -15.78 -14.10
CA GLY A 321 -17.55 -16.31 -12.80
C GLY A 321 -18.85 -15.64 -12.31
N PRO A 322 -19.38 -16.02 -11.14
CA PRO A 322 -18.86 -17.05 -10.27
C PRO A 322 -19.35 -18.43 -10.69
N VAL A 323 -18.56 -19.45 -10.37
CA VAL A 323 -18.95 -20.84 -10.61
C VAL A 323 -18.85 -21.64 -9.32
N ILE A 324 -19.74 -22.61 -9.17
CA ILE A 324 -19.71 -23.63 -8.11
C ILE A 324 -19.15 -24.96 -8.61
N THR A 325 -18.71 -24.99 -9.87
CA THR A 325 -18.27 -26.19 -10.58
C THR A 325 -16.78 -26.14 -10.80
N LEU A 326 -16.10 -27.22 -10.40
CA LEU A 326 -14.66 -27.39 -10.56
C LEU A 326 -14.26 -27.56 -12.02
N GLY A 327 -13.02 -27.18 -12.32
CA GLY A 327 -12.32 -27.53 -13.56
C GLY A 327 -11.89 -26.33 -14.39
N GLU A 328 -11.34 -26.63 -15.56
CA GLU A 328 -10.86 -25.64 -16.50
C GLU A 328 -12.00 -25.08 -17.36
N VAL A 329 -11.95 -23.77 -17.59
CA VAL A 329 -12.78 -23.06 -18.55
C VAL A 329 -11.88 -22.34 -19.54
N THR A 330 -12.06 -22.62 -20.82
CA THR A 330 -11.39 -21.86 -21.88
C THR A 330 -12.26 -20.70 -22.31
N ILE A 331 -11.73 -19.48 -22.14
CA ILE A 331 -12.30 -18.26 -22.69
C ILE A 331 -11.71 -18.01 -24.08
N THR A 332 -12.57 -17.77 -25.04
CA THR A 332 -12.21 -17.29 -26.38
C THR A 332 -12.88 -15.95 -26.64
N CYS A 333 -12.08 -14.91 -26.81
CA CYS A 333 -12.52 -13.56 -27.19
C CYS A 333 -12.28 -13.36 -28.68
N THR A 334 -13.32 -13.08 -29.47
CA THR A 334 -13.27 -13.04 -30.95
C THR A 334 -13.95 -11.79 -31.50
N ALA A 335 -13.34 -11.09 -32.43
CA ALA A 335 -14.01 -9.98 -33.14
C ALA A 335 -15.13 -10.50 -34.04
N VAL A 336 -16.34 -9.92 -33.96
CA VAL A 336 -17.49 -10.34 -34.79
C VAL A 336 -17.25 -10.03 -36.27
N ASP A 337 -16.68 -8.88 -36.56
CA ASP A 337 -16.43 -8.41 -37.93
C ASP A 337 -15.25 -9.14 -38.60
N ASN A 338 -14.44 -9.88 -37.83
CA ASN A 338 -13.29 -10.64 -38.32
C ASN A 338 -12.93 -11.80 -37.37
N GLU A 339 -13.54 -12.97 -37.59
CA GLU A 339 -13.36 -14.15 -36.73
C GLU A 339 -11.90 -14.65 -36.64
N ALA A 340 -11.04 -14.29 -37.60
CA ALA A 340 -9.61 -14.61 -37.54
C ALA A 340 -8.89 -13.87 -36.40
N VAL A 341 -9.44 -12.76 -35.91
CA VAL A 341 -8.91 -11.98 -34.78
C VAL A 341 -9.55 -12.48 -33.49
N HIS A 342 -8.82 -13.36 -32.80
CA HIS A 342 -9.23 -13.90 -31.51
C HIS A 342 -8.04 -14.14 -30.58
N ASP A 343 -8.32 -14.19 -29.28
CA ASP A 343 -7.41 -14.62 -28.22
C ASP A 343 -8.08 -15.70 -27.35
N THR A 344 -7.26 -16.56 -26.74
CA THR A 344 -7.74 -17.62 -25.84
C THR A 344 -7.03 -17.60 -24.48
N ALA A 345 -7.80 -17.66 -23.40
CA ALA A 345 -7.32 -17.78 -22.01
C ALA A 345 -7.88 -19.06 -21.38
N THR A 346 -7.07 -19.77 -20.59
CA THR A 346 -7.57 -20.90 -19.78
C THR A 346 -7.65 -20.48 -18.33
N LEU A 347 -8.82 -20.67 -17.74
CA LEU A 347 -9.17 -20.32 -16.37
C LEU A 347 -9.37 -21.60 -15.56
N GLU A 348 -8.94 -21.66 -14.30
CA GLU A 348 -9.09 -22.85 -13.44
C GLU A 348 -9.93 -22.55 -12.19
N PHE A 349 -10.97 -23.35 -11.92
CA PHE A 349 -11.74 -23.25 -10.68
C PHE A 349 -11.51 -24.46 -9.75
N TYR A 350 -11.08 -24.20 -8.51
CA TYR A 350 -10.63 -25.22 -7.55
C TYR A 350 -11.50 -25.30 -6.30
N HIS A 351 -11.42 -26.41 -5.55
CA HIS A 351 -12.21 -26.61 -4.33
C HIS A 351 -11.51 -25.96 -3.12
N THR A 352 -12.28 -25.32 -2.25
CA THR A 352 -11.82 -24.79 -0.95
C THR A 352 -11.86 -25.85 0.16
N ASP A 353 -11.95 -27.13 -0.20
CA ASP A 353 -12.00 -28.21 0.78
C ASP A 353 -10.63 -28.28 1.44
N PRO A 354 -10.57 -28.52 2.75
CA PRO A 354 -9.29 -28.67 3.43
C PRO A 354 -8.59 -29.93 2.91
N VAL A 355 -7.31 -29.79 2.55
CA VAL A 355 -6.50 -30.85 1.95
C VAL A 355 -5.27 -31.19 2.77
N ALA A 356 -4.70 -30.24 3.50
CA ALA A 356 -3.48 -30.46 4.27
C ALA A 356 -3.50 -29.73 5.60
N MET A 357 -2.71 -30.25 6.55
CA MET A 357 -2.42 -29.60 7.82
C MET A 357 -0.93 -29.37 7.98
N LEU A 358 -0.56 -28.19 8.47
CA LEU A 358 0.78 -27.82 8.92
C LEU A 358 0.79 -27.72 10.44
N LEU A 359 1.92 -28.01 11.09
CA LEU A 359 2.02 -28.00 12.56
C LEU A 359 3.31 -27.29 12.98
N THR A 360 3.17 -26.27 13.82
CA THR A 360 4.29 -25.52 14.39
C THR A 360 4.14 -25.38 15.91
N ALA A 361 5.19 -24.91 16.56
CA ALA A 361 5.17 -24.57 17.98
C ALA A 361 5.87 -23.22 18.16
N ASN A 362 5.37 -22.37 19.06
CA ASN A 362 5.92 -21.04 19.28
C ASN A 362 5.77 -20.63 20.76
N PRO A 363 6.88 -20.45 21.50
CA PRO A 363 8.26 -20.77 21.14
C PRO A 363 8.50 -22.28 20.93
N GLN A 364 9.53 -22.66 20.16
CA GLN A 364 9.96 -24.07 20.07
C GLN A 364 10.95 -24.47 21.16
N VAL A 365 11.61 -23.48 21.77
CA VAL A 365 12.55 -23.66 22.87
C VAL A 365 12.13 -22.72 24.00
N ILE A 366 11.92 -23.28 25.20
CA ILE A 366 11.43 -22.57 26.38
C ILE A 366 12.23 -22.94 27.65
N PRO A 367 12.11 -22.18 28.75
CA PRO A 367 12.47 -22.63 30.09
C PRO A 367 11.92 -23.99 30.48
N SER A 368 12.64 -24.67 31.36
CA SER A 368 12.03 -25.67 32.23
C SER A 368 11.08 -25.03 33.25
N ALA A 369 10.11 -25.81 33.73
CA ALA A 369 9.08 -25.28 34.63
C ALA A 369 9.58 -24.91 36.05
N ASP A 370 10.79 -25.35 36.44
CA ASP A 370 11.43 -24.96 37.71
C ASP A 370 11.91 -23.49 37.72
N VAL A 371 12.00 -22.86 36.55
CA VAL A 371 12.34 -21.44 36.44
C VAL A 371 11.10 -20.56 36.60
N ASP A 372 10.14 -20.75 35.70
CA ASP A 372 8.82 -20.14 35.78
C ASP A 372 7.79 -21.04 35.10
N SER A 373 6.94 -21.67 35.91
CA SER A 373 5.86 -22.54 35.45
C SER A 373 4.81 -21.87 34.54
N ARG A 374 4.82 -20.54 34.43
CA ARG A 374 3.89 -19.79 33.57
C ARG A 374 4.35 -19.75 32.11
N ILE A 375 5.63 -20.03 31.84
CA ILE A 375 6.17 -19.98 30.50
C ILE A 375 5.78 -21.27 29.76
N THR A 376 5.16 -21.09 28.60
CA THR A 376 4.53 -22.15 27.82
C THR A 376 4.81 -21.95 26.34
N ALA A 377 4.51 -22.97 25.53
CA ALA A 377 4.61 -22.91 24.08
C ALA A 377 3.25 -23.17 23.43
N ASP A 378 2.85 -22.34 22.48
CA ASP A 378 1.62 -22.57 21.72
C ASP A 378 1.92 -23.54 20.57
N ILE A 379 1.20 -24.67 20.56
CA ILE A 379 1.20 -25.65 19.49
C ILE A 379 0.10 -25.26 18.50
N ARG A 380 0.50 -24.97 17.27
CA ARG A 380 -0.36 -24.32 16.27
C ARG A 380 -0.51 -25.22 15.04
N ALA A 381 -1.71 -25.76 14.83
CA ALA A 381 -2.04 -26.54 13.64
C ALA A 381 -2.80 -25.68 12.63
N LYS A 382 -2.26 -25.49 11.42
CA LYS A 382 -2.90 -24.73 10.33
C LYS A 382 -3.47 -25.67 9.29
N VAL A 383 -4.79 -25.65 9.09
CA VAL A 383 -5.47 -26.42 8.04
C VAL A 383 -5.63 -25.54 6.80
N ILE A 384 -5.24 -26.08 5.64
CA ILE A 384 -5.22 -25.38 4.36
C ILE A 384 -5.90 -26.20 3.25
N ASP A 385 -6.43 -25.51 2.25
CA ASP A 385 -6.99 -26.13 1.04
C ASP A 385 -5.89 -26.54 0.03
N ALA A 386 -6.31 -27.04 -1.14
CA ALA A 386 -5.40 -27.48 -2.21
C ALA A 386 -4.47 -26.37 -2.77
N ARG A 387 -4.80 -25.10 -2.52
CA ARG A 387 -4.03 -23.92 -2.95
C ARG A 387 -3.32 -23.22 -1.81
N GLY A 388 -3.44 -23.75 -0.59
CA GLY A 388 -2.80 -23.19 0.58
C GLY A 388 -3.64 -22.10 1.26
N ASN A 389 -4.90 -21.90 0.94
CA ASN A 389 -5.73 -20.95 1.68
C ASN A 389 -6.14 -21.54 3.03
N PRO A 390 -6.23 -20.72 4.10
CA PRO A 390 -6.64 -21.19 5.42
C PRO A 390 -8.10 -21.67 5.42
N VAL A 391 -8.40 -22.75 6.17
CA VAL A 391 -9.75 -23.31 6.28
C VAL A 391 -10.25 -23.26 7.74
N PRO A 392 -11.25 -22.40 8.05
CA PRO A 392 -11.85 -22.30 9.38
C PRO A 392 -12.84 -23.44 9.71
N GLY A 393 -13.07 -23.68 11.00
CA GLY A 393 -14.09 -24.61 11.50
C GLY A 393 -13.69 -26.09 11.54
N GLU A 394 -12.44 -26.42 11.24
CA GLU A 394 -11.90 -27.78 11.25
C GLU A 394 -11.45 -28.17 12.67
N THR A 395 -11.73 -29.41 13.10
CA THR A 395 -11.34 -29.90 14.44
C THR A 395 -10.05 -30.70 14.36
N VAL A 396 -9.01 -30.25 15.07
CA VAL A 396 -7.70 -30.90 15.15
C VAL A 396 -7.51 -31.51 16.54
N SER A 397 -7.09 -32.76 16.60
CA SER A 397 -6.75 -33.45 17.86
C SER A 397 -5.25 -33.35 18.14
N PHE A 398 -4.85 -33.14 19.40
CA PHE A 398 -3.47 -33.00 19.83
C PHE A 398 -3.11 -34.03 20.89
N SER A 399 -1.88 -34.55 20.85
CA SER A 399 -1.36 -35.47 21.87
C SER A 399 0.16 -35.39 22.01
N ILE A 400 0.67 -35.66 23.21
CA ILE A 400 2.11 -35.83 23.44
C ILE A 400 2.45 -37.30 23.12
N GLN A 401 3.25 -37.53 22.08
CA GLN A 401 3.67 -38.90 21.69
C GLN A 401 4.80 -39.42 22.58
N SER A 402 5.76 -38.56 22.91
CA SER A 402 6.90 -38.93 23.76
C SER A 402 7.49 -37.71 24.45
N VAL A 403 8.01 -37.94 25.65
CA VAL A 403 8.80 -37.00 26.43
C VAL A 403 10.15 -37.67 26.72
N ASP A 404 11.25 -37.00 26.38
CA ASP A 404 12.61 -37.44 26.68
C ASP A 404 13.32 -36.37 27.52
N CYS A 405 13.74 -36.74 28.72
CA CYS A 405 14.49 -35.90 29.65
C CYS A 405 15.84 -36.54 30.01
N GLY A 406 16.30 -37.55 29.26
CA GLY A 406 17.51 -38.29 29.58
C GLY A 406 17.52 -38.89 31.00
N ASP A 407 18.68 -38.83 31.66
CA ASP A 407 18.87 -39.31 33.04
C ASP A 407 18.56 -38.20 34.09
N TYR A 408 17.99 -37.06 33.68
CA TYR A 408 17.69 -35.95 34.58
C TYR A 408 16.45 -36.24 35.43
N ILE A 409 16.46 -35.79 36.69
CA ILE A 409 15.31 -35.95 37.59
C ILE A 409 14.31 -34.83 37.31
N THR A 410 13.09 -35.19 36.92
CA THR A 410 11.99 -34.23 36.71
C THR A 410 11.16 -34.04 37.98
N THR A 411 10.59 -32.85 38.16
CA THR A 411 9.75 -32.46 39.31
C THR A 411 8.25 -32.44 38.99
N GLY A 412 7.89 -32.67 37.72
CA GLY A 412 6.52 -32.77 37.22
C GLY A 412 6.48 -33.36 35.80
N ASP A 413 5.26 -33.56 35.27
CA ASP A 413 5.05 -34.09 33.93
C ASP A 413 4.74 -32.96 32.93
N ALA A 414 5.24 -33.08 31.70
CA ALA A 414 4.87 -32.18 30.61
C ALA A 414 3.42 -32.45 30.17
N SER A 415 2.67 -31.40 29.82
CA SER A 415 1.24 -31.52 29.53
C SER A 415 0.77 -30.53 28.46
N LEU A 416 -0.40 -30.83 27.89
CA LEU A 416 -1.16 -29.94 27.02
C LEU A 416 -2.41 -29.46 27.78
N ASP A 417 -2.81 -28.21 27.57
CA ASP A 417 -4.02 -27.61 28.16
C ASP A 417 -5.33 -28.05 27.48
N GLY A 418 -5.21 -28.79 26.37
CA GLY A 418 -6.31 -29.34 25.60
C GLY A 418 -5.87 -30.56 24.78
N THR A 419 -6.84 -31.35 24.35
CA THR A 419 -6.62 -32.48 23.42
C THR A 419 -7.26 -32.27 22.06
N GLU A 420 -8.04 -31.21 21.89
CA GLU A 420 -8.68 -30.82 20.64
C GLU A 420 -8.83 -29.29 20.58
N ALA A 421 -8.70 -28.71 19.39
CA ALA A 421 -9.01 -27.31 19.11
C ALA A 421 -9.63 -27.15 17.72
N VAL A 422 -10.39 -26.07 17.50
CA VAL A 422 -11.08 -25.77 16.24
C VAL A 422 -10.36 -24.65 15.51
N THR A 423 -10.21 -24.76 14.19
CA THR A 423 -9.53 -23.74 13.40
C THR A 423 -10.32 -22.42 13.34
N ASN A 424 -9.63 -21.30 13.58
CA ASN A 424 -10.15 -19.94 13.44
C ASN A 424 -10.17 -19.47 11.96
N ASP A 425 -10.49 -18.21 11.70
CA ASP A 425 -10.56 -17.61 10.36
C ASP A 425 -9.21 -17.69 9.58
N ASP A 426 -8.08 -17.77 10.28
CA ASP A 426 -6.74 -18.00 9.73
C ASP A 426 -6.40 -19.49 9.57
N GLY A 427 -7.38 -20.38 9.76
CA GLY A 427 -7.21 -21.83 9.65
C GLY A 427 -6.42 -22.46 10.79
N LEU A 428 -6.26 -21.78 11.94
CA LEU A 428 -5.43 -22.22 13.05
C LEU A 428 -6.20 -22.79 14.24
N ALA A 429 -5.84 -24.00 14.64
CA ALA A 429 -6.22 -24.63 15.89
C ALA A 429 -5.01 -24.60 16.85
N ILE A 430 -5.18 -24.06 18.05
CA ILE A 430 -4.08 -23.80 19.00
C ILE A 430 -4.36 -24.48 20.34
N VAL A 431 -3.36 -25.15 20.89
CA VAL A 431 -3.31 -25.66 22.27
C VAL A 431 -1.98 -25.25 22.90
N THR A 432 -1.93 -25.08 24.22
CA THR A 432 -0.74 -24.64 24.94
C THR A 432 -0.04 -25.84 25.59
N PHE A 433 1.28 -25.91 25.41
CA PHE A 433 2.18 -26.90 25.99
C PHE A 433 2.90 -26.33 27.22
N SER A 434 2.85 -27.08 28.32
CA SER A 434 3.57 -26.79 29.56
C SER A 434 4.73 -27.79 29.75
N PRO A 435 5.98 -27.32 29.95
CA PRO A 435 7.14 -28.20 30.11
C PRO A 435 7.19 -28.87 31.48
N SER A 436 8.05 -29.89 31.63
CA SER A 436 8.43 -30.42 32.94
C SER A 436 9.49 -29.54 33.61
N GLY A 437 9.52 -29.54 34.94
CA GLY A 437 10.65 -28.97 35.70
C GLY A 437 11.72 -30.02 35.98
N PHE A 438 12.95 -29.58 36.25
CA PHE A 438 14.06 -30.39 36.72
C PHE A 438 14.34 -30.16 38.22
N THR A 439 15.06 -31.08 38.84
CA THR A 439 15.54 -30.87 40.21
C THR A 439 16.53 -29.71 40.26
N THR A 440 16.39 -28.83 41.24
CA THR A 440 17.31 -27.72 41.53
C THR A 440 18.32 -28.06 42.62
N ASP A 441 18.21 -29.23 43.25
CA ASP A 441 19.11 -29.70 44.31
C ASP A 441 20.43 -30.27 43.72
N PRO A 442 21.58 -29.59 43.90
CA PRO A 442 22.86 -30.03 43.36
C PRO A 442 23.42 -31.30 44.00
N GLU A 443 22.88 -31.74 45.14
CA GLU A 443 23.34 -32.95 45.84
C GLU A 443 22.73 -34.24 45.25
N LEU A 444 21.68 -34.14 44.41
CA LEU A 444 21.05 -35.30 43.79
C LEU A 444 21.82 -35.80 42.55
N PRO A 445 22.07 -37.12 42.41
CA PRO A 445 22.90 -37.69 41.32
C PRO A 445 22.30 -37.62 39.90
N GLY A 446 21.24 -36.83 39.68
CA GLY A 446 20.66 -36.50 38.37
C GLY A 446 20.46 -35.00 38.16
N TYR A 447 20.99 -34.16 39.06
CA TYR A 447 21.06 -32.72 38.87
C TYR A 447 22.04 -32.38 37.75
N SER A 448 21.60 -31.50 36.86
CA SER A 448 22.45 -30.90 35.85
C SER A 448 22.00 -29.47 35.61
N LYS A 449 22.93 -28.53 35.76
CA LYS A 449 22.73 -27.14 35.34
C LYS A 449 22.46 -27.00 33.83
N ASN A 450 22.74 -28.05 33.05
CA ASN A 450 22.49 -28.12 31.61
C ASN A 450 21.40 -29.14 31.27
N ALA A 451 20.46 -29.41 32.19
CA ALA A 451 19.34 -30.30 31.92
C ALA A 451 18.57 -29.85 30.67
N THR A 452 18.14 -30.82 29.87
CA THR A 452 17.39 -30.60 28.62
C THR A 452 16.30 -31.65 28.52
N GLY A 453 15.10 -31.23 28.15
CA GLY A 453 13.96 -32.09 27.87
C GLY A 453 13.37 -31.78 26.50
N THR A 454 12.82 -32.78 25.85
CA THR A 454 12.16 -32.64 24.55
C THR A 454 10.85 -33.41 24.56
N ALA A 455 9.78 -32.79 24.08
CA ALA A 455 8.49 -33.43 23.84
C ALA A 455 8.19 -33.44 22.34
N VAL A 456 7.74 -34.58 21.83
CA VAL A 456 7.19 -34.71 20.48
C VAL A 456 5.68 -34.63 20.59
N ILE A 457 5.10 -33.55 20.08
CA ILE A 457 3.66 -33.32 20.04
C ILE A 457 3.15 -33.68 18.65
N ALA A 458 2.09 -34.47 18.59
CA ALA A 458 1.38 -34.80 17.36
C ALA A 458 0.05 -34.07 17.28
N ALA A 459 -0.29 -33.62 16.07
CA ALA A 459 -1.62 -33.21 15.71
C ALA A 459 -2.19 -34.20 14.69
N GLU A 460 -3.46 -34.58 14.85
CA GLU A 460 -4.21 -35.43 13.93
C GLU A 460 -5.44 -34.69 13.41
N TRP A 461 -5.60 -34.65 12.09
CA TRP A 461 -6.75 -34.05 11.42
C TRP A 461 -7.07 -34.84 10.15
N ALA A 462 -8.34 -35.20 9.95
CA ALA A 462 -8.84 -35.96 8.79
C ALA A 462 -8.02 -37.23 8.42
N GLY A 463 -7.42 -37.90 9.41
CA GLY A 463 -6.55 -39.08 9.22
C GLY A 463 -5.11 -38.76 8.78
N GLN A 464 -4.73 -37.48 8.73
CA GLN A 464 -3.34 -37.03 8.59
C GLN A 464 -2.74 -36.75 9.97
N GLU A 465 -1.49 -37.16 10.18
CA GLU A 465 -0.73 -36.88 11.39
C GLU A 465 0.50 -36.03 11.05
N LYS A 466 0.75 -34.99 11.85
CA LYS A 466 1.98 -34.18 11.83
C LYS A 466 2.56 -34.11 13.23
N THR A 467 3.89 -33.94 13.32
CA THR A 467 4.60 -33.86 14.60
C THR A 467 5.48 -32.62 14.66
N VAL A 468 5.56 -31.99 15.83
CA VAL A 468 6.49 -30.90 16.14
C VAL A 468 7.19 -31.21 17.48
N SER A 469 8.45 -30.80 17.61
CA SER A 469 9.21 -30.96 18.84
C SER A 469 9.30 -29.63 19.60
N VAL A 470 9.00 -29.66 20.89
CA VAL A 470 9.29 -28.55 21.82
C VAL A 470 10.40 -28.98 22.76
N THR A 471 11.39 -28.11 22.97
CA THR A 471 12.54 -28.37 23.85
C THR A 471 12.54 -27.40 25.02
N TRP A 472 12.91 -27.86 26.21
CA TRP A 472 13.15 -27.00 27.36
C TRP A 472 14.48 -27.29 28.06
N LYS A 473 15.10 -26.26 28.66
CA LYS A 473 16.50 -26.31 29.13
C LYS A 473 16.72 -25.58 30.47
N ASN A 474 17.83 -25.87 31.15
CA ASN A 474 18.31 -25.18 32.38
C ASN A 474 19.57 -24.30 32.19
N TYR A 475 20.27 -24.37 31.06
CA TYR A 475 21.49 -23.59 30.80
C TYR A 475 21.22 -22.52 29.74
N PRO A 476 21.99 -21.39 29.72
CA PRO A 476 21.42 -20.06 29.60
C PRO A 476 20.43 -20.06 28.45
N PHE A 477 19.14 -19.94 28.78
CA PHE A 477 18.13 -20.09 27.76
C PHE A 477 17.45 -18.76 27.54
N LEU A 478 17.28 -18.53 26.25
CA LEU A 478 16.53 -17.45 25.68
C LEU A 478 15.29 -18.10 25.08
N SER A 479 14.11 -17.59 25.40
CA SER A 479 12.92 -17.91 24.62
C SER A 479 12.88 -17.02 23.39
N ILE A 480 12.58 -17.61 22.24
CA ILE A 480 12.42 -16.89 20.98
C ILE A 480 10.98 -17.09 20.54
N SER A 481 10.25 -15.99 20.40
CA SER A 481 8.92 -15.98 19.82
C SER A 481 8.90 -15.14 18.56
N THR A 482 8.04 -15.55 17.64
CA THR A 482 7.84 -14.88 16.36
C THR A 482 6.35 -14.64 16.15
N MET A 483 5.98 -13.48 15.62
CA MET A 483 4.60 -13.13 15.35
C MET A 483 4.52 -12.44 13.99
N VAL A 484 3.41 -12.65 13.30
CA VAL A 484 3.11 -11.96 12.05
C VAL A 484 1.68 -11.43 12.10
N GLU A 485 1.49 -10.17 11.69
CA GLU A 485 0.19 -9.52 11.69
C GLU A 485 -0.03 -8.70 10.40
N PRO A 486 -1.10 -8.95 9.64
CA PRO A 486 -2.04 -10.08 9.76
C PRO A 486 -1.42 -11.43 9.31
N GLU A 487 -1.97 -12.55 9.77
CA GLU A 487 -1.51 -13.91 9.38
C GLU A 487 -2.05 -14.39 8.03
N THR A 488 -3.09 -13.72 7.53
CA THR A 488 -3.66 -13.90 6.20
C THR A 488 -3.81 -12.54 5.54
N VAL A 489 -3.24 -12.38 4.34
CA VAL A 489 -3.14 -11.09 3.66
C VAL A 489 -3.38 -11.24 2.16
N ALA A 490 -3.85 -10.21 1.46
CA ALA A 490 -3.97 -10.27 0.01
C ALA A 490 -2.60 -10.11 -0.68
N VAL A 491 -2.46 -10.62 -1.91
CA VAL A 491 -1.26 -10.36 -2.73
C VAL A 491 -1.03 -8.84 -2.84
N ASN A 492 0.23 -8.44 -2.67
CA ASN A 492 0.76 -7.07 -2.71
C ASN A 492 0.42 -6.19 -1.49
N GLU A 493 -0.17 -6.76 -0.44
CA GLU A 493 -0.31 -6.11 0.87
C GLU A 493 0.91 -6.37 1.77
N THR A 494 0.97 -5.64 2.89
CA THR A 494 2.08 -5.66 3.84
C THR A 494 1.73 -6.36 5.14
N ILE A 495 2.70 -7.05 5.73
CA ILE A 495 2.63 -7.66 7.06
C ILE A 495 3.66 -7.01 7.99
N ASN A 496 3.34 -6.98 9.29
CA ASN A 496 4.29 -6.71 10.36
C ASN A 496 4.85 -8.03 10.86
N VAL A 497 6.17 -8.14 10.97
CA VAL A 497 6.86 -9.28 11.55
C VAL A 497 7.52 -8.85 12.85
N THR A 498 7.17 -9.51 13.95
CA THR A 498 7.76 -9.29 15.26
C THR A 498 8.58 -10.49 15.67
N VAL A 499 9.84 -10.28 16.05
CA VAL A 499 10.70 -11.32 16.66
C VAL A 499 11.12 -10.84 18.03
N THR A 500 10.83 -11.64 19.05
CA THR A 500 11.11 -11.33 20.46
C THR A 500 12.02 -12.38 21.07
N ILE A 501 13.11 -11.92 21.68
CA ILE A 501 14.09 -12.70 22.42
C ILE A 501 13.97 -12.32 23.89
N ILE A 502 13.76 -13.30 24.75
CA ILE A 502 13.52 -13.10 26.19
C ILE A 502 14.63 -13.78 26.97
N GLY A 503 15.30 -13.04 27.86
CA GLY A 503 16.24 -13.59 28.84
C GLY A 503 15.51 -14.21 30.02
N ASP A 504 14.99 -15.42 29.89
CA ASP A 504 14.23 -16.11 30.95
C ASP A 504 14.95 -17.34 31.53
N GLY A 505 16.20 -17.54 31.11
CA GLY A 505 17.14 -18.61 31.49
C GLY A 505 17.37 -18.87 32.97
N TRP A 506 17.34 -20.13 33.41
CA TRP A 506 17.81 -20.54 34.74
C TRP A 506 19.28 -20.16 34.96
N ALA A 507 20.16 -20.44 33.99
CA ALA A 507 21.56 -20.01 34.10
C ALA A 507 21.80 -18.51 33.84
N LEU A 508 20.76 -17.72 33.54
CA LEU A 508 20.81 -16.25 33.63
C LEU A 508 20.51 -15.78 35.07
N GLN A 509 20.05 -16.66 35.96
CA GLN A 509 19.95 -16.32 37.38
C GLN A 509 21.35 -16.17 38.00
N PRO A 510 21.54 -15.19 38.89
CA PRO A 510 22.81 -15.03 39.60
C PRO A 510 23.15 -16.27 40.43
N ASP A 511 24.41 -16.44 40.82
CA ASP A 511 24.75 -17.47 41.80
C ASP A 511 24.10 -17.12 43.16
N PRO A 512 23.63 -18.11 43.93
CA PRO A 512 23.07 -17.85 45.25
C PRO A 512 24.11 -17.22 46.19
N VAL A 513 23.71 -16.32 47.10
CA VAL A 513 24.65 -15.63 48.00
C VAL A 513 24.52 -16.12 49.44
N ASP A 514 25.66 -16.41 50.07
CA ASP A 514 25.78 -16.61 51.51
C ASP A 514 26.66 -15.52 52.11
N VAL A 515 26.07 -14.65 52.92
CA VAL A 515 26.78 -13.47 53.44
C VAL A 515 26.71 -13.39 54.97
N VAL A 516 27.82 -12.98 55.59
CA VAL A 516 27.88 -12.66 57.01
C VAL A 516 28.11 -11.17 57.17
N LEU A 517 27.13 -10.47 57.73
CA LEU A 517 27.27 -9.11 58.19
C LEU A 517 28.00 -9.13 59.53
N VAL A 518 29.24 -8.62 59.56
CA VAL A 518 30.07 -8.55 60.76
C VAL A 518 30.14 -7.09 61.22
N ILE A 519 29.30 -6.74 62.19
CA ILE A 519 29.07 -5.35 62.59
C ILE A 519 29.84 -4.99 63.85
N ASP A 520 30.63 -3.92 63.80
CA ASP A 520 31.27 -3.34 64.97
C ASP A 520 30.21 -2.82 65.94
N THR A 521 30.34 -3.22 67.19
CA THR A 521 29.51 -2.80 68.31
C THR A 521 30.39 -2.24 69.43
N SER A 522 31.58 -1.75 69.11
CA SER A 522 32.49 -1.10 70.04
C SER A 522 31.88 0.16 70.64
N GLY A 523 32.44 0.63 71.76
CA GLY A 523 31.91 1.80 72.47
C GLY A 523 31.84 3.08 71.62
N SER A 524 32.72 3.24 70.62
CA SER A 524 32.71 4.38 69.69
C SER A 524 31.43 4.43 68.85
N MET A 525 30.80 3.29 68.58
CA MET A 525 29.55 3.23 67.84
C MET A 525 28.34 3.82 68.61
N SER A 526 28.44 4.00 69.93
CA SER A 526 27.42 4.72 70.73
C SER A 526 27.52 6.23 70.62
N ARG A 527 28.51 6.74 69.87
CA ARG A 527 28.80 8.17 69.78
C ARG A 527 27.69 8.88 69.01
N SER A 528 27.07 9.82 69.71
CA SER A 528 26.20 10.86 69.20
C SER A 528 26.69 12.15 69.83
N MET A 529 27.47 12.95 69.11
CA MET A 529 28.13 14.09 69.77
C MET A 529 27.91 15.46 69.14
N THR A 530 27.49 15.60 67.88
CA THR A 530 27.22 16.91 67.24
C THR A 530 26.47 16.72 65.91
N GLU A 531 25.95 17.80 65.29
CA GLU A 531 25.49 17.83 63.87
C GLU A 531 26.60 17.47 62.85
N THR A 532 27.84 17.23 63.30
CA THR A 532 29.01 16.94 62.45
C THR A 532 29.48 15.47 62.56
N ASP A 533 28.73 14.62 63.26
CA ASP A 533 28.89 13.16 63.32
C ASP A 533 27.55 12.54 62.88
N VAL A 534 27.35 11.24 63.05
CA VAL A 534 26.11 10.57 62.61
C VAL A 534 24.95 10.72 63.63
N LEU A 535 23.76 11.09 63.14
CA LEU A 535 22.53 11.21 63.94
C LEU A 535 21.57 10.02 63.68
N PRO A 536 20.85 9.50 64.70
CA PRO A 536 20.91 9.88 66.10
C PRO A 536 22.15 9.32 66.81
N ASP A 537 22.71 8.20 66.37
CA ASP A 537 24.01 7.65 66.74
C ASP A 537 24.50 6.71 65.63
N ARG A 538 25.80 6.39 65.61
CA ARG A 538 26.42 5.52 64.59
C ARG A 538 25.81 4.11 64.56
N MET A 539 25.47 3.53 65.71
CA MET A 539 24.81 2.21 65.75
C MET A 539 23.44 2.23 65.08
N ALA A 540 22.65 3.31 65.24
CA ALA A 540 21.35 3.42 64.62
C ALA A 540 21.46 3.45 63.09
N ALA A 541 22.38 4.26 62.56
CA ALA A 541 22.67 4.30 61.13
C ALA A 541 23.18 2.95 60.60
N ALA A 542 24.10 2.30 61.34
CA ALA A 542 24.58 0.98 61.00
C ALA A 542 23.47 -0.08 60.94
N ARG A 543 22.52 -0.04 61.89
CA ARG A 543 21.35 -0.94 61.87
C ARG A 543 20.44 -0.66 60.66
N ASN A 544 20.18 0.61 60.36
CA ASN A 544 19.32 0.98 59.23
C ASN A 544 19.94 0.53 57.90
N ALA A 545 21.20 0.88 57.65
CA ALA A 545 21.90 0.52 56.42
C ALA A 545 22.08 -1.00 56.25
N ALA A 546 22.35 -1.73 57.34
CA ALA A 546 22.41 -3.20 57.31
C ALA A 546 21.05 -3.83 56.98
N LYS A 547 19.92 -3.25 57.43
CA LYS A 547 18.58 -3.72 57.05
C LYS A 547 18.26 -3.42 55.59
N GLU A 548 18.77 -2.31 55.05
CA GLU A 548 18.67 -2.04 53.62
C GLU A 548 19.42 -3.10 52.80
N PHE A 549 20.65 -3.47 53.21
CA PHE A 549 21.35 -4.61 52.59
C PHE A 549 20.49 -5.88 52.59
N VAL A 550 19.87 -6.22 53.73
CA VAL A 550 19.00 -7.41 53.86
C VAL A 550 17.81 -7.34 52.90
N ALA A 551 17.25 -6.15 52.66
CA ALA A 551 16.14 -5.95 51.74
C ALA A 551 16.54 -6.11 50.26
N GLN A 552 17.81 -5.93 49.91
CA GLN A 552 18.34 -6.15 48.56
C GLN A 552 18.59 -7.64 48.23
N MET A 553 18.63 -8.51 49.25
CA MET A 553 18.89 -9.95 49.08
C MET A 553 17.60 -10.74 48.84
N ASP A 554 17.65 -11.76 47.99
CA ASP A 554 16.50 -12.63 47.69
C ASP A 554 16.35 -13.74 48.74
N LEU A 555 15.99 -13.34 49.96
CA LEU A 555 15.83 -14.24 51.09
C LEU A 555 14.53 -15.06 51.00
N GLU A 556 13.44 -14.45 50.51
CA GLU A 556 12.10 -15.05 50.55
C GLU A 556 11.94 -16.27 49.62
N SER A 557 12.62 -16.28 48.47
CA SER A 557 12.66 -17.45 47.59
C SER A 557 13.49 -18.61 48.18
N GLY A 558 14.23 -18.35 49.27
CA GLY A 558 15.22 -19.26 49.83
C GLY A 558 16.53 -19.28 49.04
N ARG A 559 16.68 -18.40 48.05
CA ARG A 559 17.86 -18.33 47.20
C ARG A 559 19.02 -17.67 47.91
N ASP A 560 18.86 -16.68 48.77
CA ASP A 560 19.98 -16.07 49.52
C ASP A 560 19.92 -16.40 51.02
N ARG A 561 21.07 -16.31 51.70
CA ARG A 561 21.16 -16.48 53.15
C ARG A 561 22.05 -15.43 53.78
N VAL A 562 21.55 -14.80 54.83
CA VAL A 562 22.28 -13.79 55.61
C VAL A 562 22.50 -14.30 57.03
N ALA A 563 23.71 -14.09 57.55
CA ALA A 563 24.05 -14.27 58.95
C ALA A 563 24.49 -12.94 59.55
N VAL A 564 24.34 -12.79 60.86
CA VAL A 564 24.75 -11.59 61.59
C VAL A 564 25.72 -11.98 62.68
N ALA A 565 26.90 -11.40 62.64
CA ALA A 565 27.88 -11.44 63.72
C ALA A 565 28.16 -10.01 64.21
N SER A 566 28.48 -9.87 65.47
CA SER A 566 28.96 -8.61 66.02
C SER A 566 30.35 -8.77 66.60
N PHE A 567 31.11 -7.69 66.63
CA PHE A 567 32.38 -7.66 67.36
C PHE A 567 32.53 -6.40 68.18
N SER A 568 33.20 -6.52 69.32
CA SER A 568 33.67 -5.40 70.13
C SER A 568 34.89 -5.82 70.95
N SER A 569 34.68 -6.19 72.21
CA SER A 569 35.65 -6.84 73.08
C SER A 569 35.73 -8.35 72.85
N THR A 570 34.68 -8.94 72.29
CA THR A 570 34.60 -10.31 71.77
C THR A 570 33.98 -10.27 70.38
N ALA A 571 34.05 -11.35 69.60
CA ALA A 571 33.20 -11.50 68.43
C ALA A 571 32.20 -12.62 68.67
N THR A 572 30.95 -12.45 68.22
CA THR A 572 29.87 -13.39 68.49
C THR A 572 28.96 -13.50 67.27
N LEU A 573 28.69 -14.72 66.84
CA LEU A 573 27.65 -15.02 65.87
C LEU A 573 26.29 -14.89 66.57
N LEU A 574 25.52 -13.87 66.21
CA LEU A 574 24.20 -13.59 66.81
C LEU A 574 23.10 -14.37 66.10
N GLN A 575 23.19 -14.47 64.78
CA GLN A 575 22.27 -15.19 63.93
C GLN A 575 23.06 -15.98 62.88
N PRO A 576 23.00 -17.33 62.88
CA PRO A 576 23.53 -18.14 61.79
C PRO A 576 22.84 -17.87 60.45
N LEU A 577 23.44 -18.33 59.35
CA LEU A 577 22.87 -18.22 57.99
C LEU A 577 21.40 -18.68 57.99
N THR A 578 20.51 -17.78 57.55
CA THR A 578 19.09 -18.03 57.41
C THR A 578 18.55 -17.29 56.21
N ASN A 579 17.44 -17.77 55.66
CA ASN A 579 16.66 -17.12 54.60
C ASN A 579 15.43 -16.37 55.16
N ASP A 580 15.33 -16.22 56.49
CA ASP A 580 14.25 -15.48 57.14
C ASP A 580 14.66 -14.03 57.43
N PRO A 581 14.18 -13.04 56.65
CA PRO A 581 14.55 -11.64 56.84
C PRO A 581 14.12 -11.10 58.20
N ALA A 582 13.03 -11.60 58.79
CA ALA A 582 12.55 -11.14 60.09
C ALA A 582 13.53 -11.50 61.21
N THR A 583 14.09 -12.72 61.16
CA THR A 583 15.08 -13.19 62.12
C THR A 583 16.41 -12.44 61.98
N VAL A 584 16.85 -12.17 60.75
CA VAL A 584 18.06 -11.36 60.48
C VAL A 584 17.88 -9.92 61.01
N ASN A 585 16.76 -9.28 60.68
CA ASN A 585 16.45 -7.92 61.11
C ASN A 585 16.33 -7.81 62.63
N ALA A 586 15.75 -8.82 63.30
CA ALA A 586 15.70 -8.86 64.76
C ALA A 586 17.09 -8.95 65.41
N ALA A 587 18.02 -9.69 64.80
CA ALA A 587 19.41 -9.75 65.28
C ALA A 587 20.14 -8.42 65.09
N ILE A 588 19.90 -7.73 63.97
CA ILE A 588 20.42 -6.37 63.71
C ILE A 588 19.85 -5.36 64.71
N ASP A 589 18.53 -5.38 64.94
CA ASP A 589 17.86 -4.49 65.91
C ASP A 589 18.37 -4.67 67.35
N GLY A 590 18.85 -5.87 67.70
CA GLY A 590 19.44 -6.19 69.00
C GLY A 590 20.86 -5.66 69.23
N LEU A 591 21.53 -5.09 68.22
CA LEU A 591 22.91 -4.62 68.33
C LEU A 591 23.03 -3.38 69.23
N THR A 592 23.89 -3.48 70.25
CA THR A 592 24.16 -2.39 71.22
C THR A 592 25.65 -2.10 71.33
N ALA A 593 26.04 -0.83 71.28
CA ALA A 593 27.43 -0.41 71.36
C ALA A 593 28.01 -0.51 72.78
N ASN A 594 29.02 -1.36 72.94
CA ASN A 594 29.82 -1.51 74.15
C ASN A 594 31.13 -2.26 73.86
N GLY A 595 32.25 -1.81 74.43
CA GLY A 595 33.51 -2.57 74.42
C GLY A 595 34.62 -1.97 73.56
N ALA A 596 35.66 -2.78 73.34
CA ALA A 596 36.83 -2.47 72.51
C ALA A 596 36.57 -2.77 71.01
N THR A 597 37.61 -2.74 70.15
CA THR A 597 37.49 -2.95 68.69
C THR A 597 38.38 -4.11 68.24
N ILE A 598 37.87 -5.35 68.30
CA ILE A 598 38.57 -6.62 68.01
C ILE A 598 38.43 -7.08 66.55
N MET A 599 38.68 -6.20 65.60
CA MET A 599 38.40 -6.40 64.17
C MET A 599 38.89 -7.74 63.60
N ARG A 600 40.13 -8.15 63.93
CA ARG A 600 40.71 -9.44 63.50
C ARG A 600 39.83 -10.64 63.87
N ARG A 601 39.24 -10.64 65.07
CA ARG A 601 38.36 -11.72 65.52
C ARG A 601 37.00 -11.68 64.82
N GLY A 602 36.51 -10.49 64.48
CA GLY A 602 35.32 -10.31 63.64
C GLY A 602 35.46 -11.02 62.29
N TYR A 603 36.56 -10.76 61.56
CA TYR A 603 36.86 -11.47 60.31
C TYR A 603 36.94 -12.99 60.51
N TYR A 604 37.65 -13.44 61.55
CA TYR A 604 37.79 -14.87 61.83
C TYR A 604 36.43 -15.56 62.01
N GLU A 605 35.53 -15.01 62.83
CA GLU A 605 34.22 -15.61 63.08
C GLU A 605 33.35 -15.64 61.81
N GLY A 606 33.35 -14.56 61.02
CA GLY A 606 32.60 -14.51 59.76
C GLY A 606 33.10 -15.52 58.73
N ILE A 607 34.42 -15.57 58.50
CA ILE A 607 35.05 -16.50 57.55
C ILE A 607 34.83 -17.94 58.02
N ARG A 608 35.02 -18.22 59.32
CA ARG A 608 34.84 -19.56 59.89
C ARG A 608 33.41 -20.06 59.69
N HIS A 609 32.41 -19.21 59.93
CA HIS A 609 31.01 -19.56 59.75
C HIS A 609 30.68 -19.94 58.30
N LEU A 610 31.12 -19.14 57.32
CA LEU A 610 30.88 -19.42 55.90
C LEU A 610 31.61 -20.67 55.41
N LYS A 611 32.80 -20.97 55.94
CA LYS A 611 33.50 -22.22 55.61
C LYS A 611 32.83 -23.46 56.19
N GLN A 612 32.07 -23.32 57.29
CA GLN A 612 31.40 -24.45 57.95
C GLN A 612 29.98 -24.68 57.43
N GLU A 613 29.24 -23.61 57.17
CA GLU A 613 27.80 -23.65 56.91
C GLU A 613 27.41 -23.08 55.53
N GLY A 614 28.38 -22.51 54.79
CA GLY A 614 28.17 -21.99 53.45
C GLY A 614 27.92 -23.13 52.45
N ARG A 615 26.96 -22.94 51.55
CA ARG A 615 26.57 -23.98 50.58
C ARG A 615 27.53 -24.04 49.39
N PRO A 616 27.77 -25.22 48.79
CA PRO A 616 28.49 -25.33 47.53
C PRO A 616 27.83 -24.49 46.42
N GLY A 617 28.61 -23.90 45.52
CA GLY A 617 28.09 -23.08 44.41
C GLY A 617 27.57 -21.68 44.78
N ALA A 618 27.49 -21.32 46.06
CA ALA A 618 27.14 -19.96 46.47
C ALA A 618 28.34 -19.02 46.58
N VAL A 619 28.14 -17.76 46.20
CA VAL A 619 29.06 -16.66 46.50
C VAL A 619 29.10 -16.46 48.00
N LYS A 620 30.28 -16.65 48.61
CA LYS A 620 30.47 -16.49 50.07
C LYS A 620 31.14 -15.16 50.36
N ALA A 621 30.50 -14.33 51.18
CA ALA A 621 31.02 -12.99 51.48
C ALA A 621 30.95 -12.64 52.97
N VAL A 622 32.02 -12.06 53.50
CA VAL A 622 32.01 -11.37 54.79
C VAL A 622 31.99 -9.87 54.52
N ILE A 623 31.01 -9.16 55.07
CA ILE A 623 30.99 -7.70 55.05
C ILE A 623 31.25 -7.23 56.47
N LEU A 624 32.49 -6.80 56.75
CA LEU A 624 32.86 -6.24 58.03
C LEU A 624 32.72 -4.72 58.01
N MET A 625 31.93 -4.16 58.92
CA MET A 625 31.78 -2.71 59.07
C MET A 625 32.28 -2.28 60.45
N GLY A 626 33.12 -1.23 60.53
CA GLY A 626 33.56 -0.66 61.80
C GLY A 626 34.01 0.79 61.74
N ASP A 627 33.97 1.46 62.90
CA ASP A 627 34.18 2.92 63.02
C ASP A 627 35.51 3.32 63.68
N GLY A 628 36.46 2.39 63.78
CA GLY A 628 37.72 2.66 64.47
C GLY A 628 38.84 1.69 64.18
N ASP A 629 40.06 2.14 64.49
CA ASP A 629 41.26 1.32 64.42
C ASP A 629 41.12 0.10 65.34
N TRP A 630 41.61 -1.06 64.88
CA TRP A 630 41.73 -2.20 65.77
C TRP A 630 42.64 -1.84 66.95
N ASN A 631 42.15 -2.08 68.15
CA ASN A 631 42.87 -1.78 69.39
C ASN A 631 43.03 -3.02 70.27
N LEU A 632 42.59 -4.18 69.77
CA LEU A 632 42.61 -5.49 70.42
C LEU A 632 42.88 -6.60 69.37
N HIS A 633 43.66 -7.63 69.76
CA HIS A 633 44.11 -8.78 68.93
C HIS A 633 45.02 -8.48 67.72
N GLY A 634 45.25 -7.20 67.40
CA GLY A 634 46.25 -6.78 66.43
C GLY A 634 45.80 -6.93 64.97
N SER A 635 46.76 -6.85 64.05
CA SER A 635 46.47 -6.71 62.61
C SER A 635 45.73 -7.94 62.02
N PRO A 636 44.66 -7.72 61.23
CA PRO A 636 44.00 -8.78 60.46
C PRO A 636 44.93 -9.53 59.49
N LEU A 637 46.01 -8.90 59.02
CA LEU A 637 47.02 -9.53 58.15
C LEU A 637 48.05 -10.38 58.91
N ALA A 638 47.92 -10.50 60.23
CA ALA A 638 48.91 -11.15 61.10
C ALA A 638 50.31 -10.49 61.03
N ASN A 639 50.36 -9.17 60.90
CA ASN A 639 51.60 -8.41 60.94
C ASN A 639 52.27 -8.49 62.33
N GLY A 640 53.59 -8.68 62.34
CA GLY A 640 54.40 -8.69 63.56
C GLY A 640 54.47 -10.05 64.26
N ILE A 641 54.65 -10.06 65.58
CA ILE A 641 54.82 -11.28 66.38
C ILE A 641 53.46 -11.83 66.79
N GLY A 642 53.22 -13.12 66.52
CA GLY A 642 52.02 -13.86 66.91
C GLY A 642 52.13 -14.46 68.30
N PHE A 643 51.29 -14.04 69.23
CA PHE A 643 51.26 -14.56 70.59
C PHE A 643 50.14 -15.60 70.73
N PRO A 644 50.43 -16.82 71.24
CA PRO A 644 49.45 -17.90 71.28
C PRO A 644 48.23 -17.56 72.13
N ASP A 645 47.02 -17.89 71.67
CA ASP A 645 45.74 -17.67 72.35
C ASP A 645 45.44 -18.63 73.52
N THR A 646 46.29 -19.63 73.74
CA THR A 646 45.99 -20.80 74.58
C THR A 646 45.75 -20.49 76.06
N ALA A 647 46.78 -20.01 76.77
CA ALA A 647 46.73 -19.77 78.20
C ALA A 647 47.16 -18.34 78.52
N SER A 648 46.41 -17.64 79.39
CA SER A 648 46.75 -16.28 79.83
C SER A 648 48.14 -16.18 80.48
N ASP A 649 48.64 -17.31 81.01
CA ASP A 649 49.98 -17.47 81.55
C ASP A 649 51.04 -17.87 80.49
N GLN A 650 50.71 -17.87 79.20
CA GLN A 650 51.66 -17.99 78.09
C GLN A 650 51.50 -16.87 77.04
N SER A 651 50.36 -16.19 77.01
CA SER A 651 50.01 -15.28 75.92
C SER A 651 50.32 -13.80 76.17
N VAL A 652 50.30 -13.31 77.42
CA VAL A 652 50.30 -11.85 77.72
C VAL A 652 51.70 -11.18 77.71
N ARG A 653 51.92 -10.22 76.79
CA ARG A 653 53.14 -9.37 76.67
C ARG A 653 53.10 -8.02 77.41
N TYR A 654 51.94 -7.45 77.72
CA TYR A 654 51.85 -6.10 78.31
C TYR A 654 51.12 -6.05 79.65
N GLN A 655 51.15 -4.89 80.32
CA GLN A 655 50.38 -4.63 81.55
C GLN A 655 48.90 -4.64 81.19
N SER A 656 48.24 -5.79 81.39
CA SER A 656 46.79 -5.85 81.29
C SER A 656 46.21 -5.10 82.48
N TYR A 657 45.53 -3.98 82.20
CA TYR A 657 44.35 -3.70 82.98
C TYR A 657 43.40 -4.87 82.69
N ALA A 658 42.84 -5.48 83.73
CA ALA A 658 41.51 -6.05 83.52
C ALA A 658 40.70 -4.86 83.02
N THR A 659 40.38 -4.83 81.73
CA THR A 659 39.48 -3.81 81.21
C THR A 659 38.19 -3.92 82.01
N SER A 660 37.33 -2.92 81.95
CA SER A 660 35.94 -3.04 82.42
C SER A 660 35.19 -4.24 81.81
N TYR A 661 35.81 -4.94 80.85
CA TYR A 661 35.29 -6.05 80.04
C TYR A 661 35.99 -7.40 80.30
N GLY A 662 36.99 -7.49 81.19
CA GLY A 662 37.48 -8.78 81.73
C GLY A 662 38.34 -9.68 80.82
N ILE A 663 38.97 -9.16 79.77
CA ILE A 663 39.70 -9.96 78.75
C ILE A 663 41.23 -9.91 78.94
N ALA A 664 41.91 -11.05 78.72
CA ALA A 664 43.37 -11.15 78.75
C ALA A 664 43.99 -10.70 77.41
N LEU A 665 45.03 -9.87 77.48
CA LEU A 665 45.65 -9.21 76.32
C LEU A 665 46.92 -9.96 75.90
N SER A 666 46.85 -10.80 74.88
CA SER A 666 48.02 -11.59 74.42
C SER A 666 49.09 -10.70 73.75
N ALA A 667 48.72 -9.97 72.69
CA ALA A 667 49.68 -9.20 71.90
C ALA A 667 49.81 -7.70 72.25
N TYR A 668 48.73 -7.01 72.66
CA TYR A 668 48.72 -5.54 72.81
C TYR A 668 47.74 -5.06 73.90
N PRO A 669 48.09 -4.08 74.77
CA PRO A 669 47.21 -3.58 75.81
C PRO A 669 46.27 -2.49 75.28
N TRP A 670 44.98 -2.58 75.62
CA TRP A 670 44.02 -1.51 75.32
C TRP A 670 44.43 -0.20 76.02
N SER A 671 44.77 0.83 75.24
CA SER A 671 45.19 2.15 75.72
C SER A 671 44.04 3.14 75.87
N GLY A 672 42.81 2.73 75.50
CA GLY A 672 41.63 3.60 75.46
C GLY A 672 41.37 4.26 74.11
N SER A 673 42.36 4.39 73.21
CA SER A 673 42.14 5.01 71.89
C SER A 673 43.19 4.78 70.79
N THR A 674 44.37 4.21 71.06
CA THR A 674 45.47 4.21 70.05
C THR A 674 46.34 2.95 70.07
N TYR A 675 46.50 2.34 68.90
CA TYR A 675 47.37 1.18 68.63
C TYR A 675 48.78 1.63 68.22
N ASP A 676 49.84 1.00 68.75
CA ASP A 676 51.24 1.32 68.45
C ASP A 676 51.78 0.39 67.34
N PHE A 677 51.76 0.92 66.12
CA PHE A 677 52.29 0.23 64.94
C PHE A 677 53.82 0.00 64.98
N SER A 678 54.56 0.63 65.89
CA SER A 678 56.02 0.43 65.99
C SER A 678 56.41 -0.89 66.68
N ASN A 679 55.49 -1.51 67.43
CA ASN A 679 55.66 -2.79 68.11
C ASN A 679 54.52 -3.76 67.79
N GLU A 680 54.15 -3.82 66.51
CA GLU A 680 53.02 -4.59 65.99
C GLU A 680 53.12 -6.09 66.34
N GLY A 681 51.98 -6.68 66.69
CA GLY A 681 51.82 -8.11 66.91
C GLY A 681 50.35 -8.48 66.85
N TYR A 682 50.06 -9.77 66.86
CA TYR A 682 48.69 -10.28 66.73
C TYR A 682 48.47 -11.48 67.65
N GLU A 683 47.20 -11.79 67.92
CA GLU A 683 46.85 -13.04 68.59
C GLU A 683 46.87 -14.20 67.58
N TRP A 684 47.71 -15.19 67.87
CA TRP A 684 47.85 -16.42 67.09
C TRP A 684 46.78 -17.42 67.55
N TYR A 685 45.84 -17.72 66.65
CA TYR A 685 44.71 -18.61 66.93
C TYR A 685 45.11 -20.08 66.80
N SER A 686 44.96 -20.84 67.88
CA SER A 686 45.38 -22.26 67.90
C SER A 686 44.38 -23.20 67.23
N ASP A 687 43.12 -22.76 67.12
CA ASP A 687 41.97 -23.46 66.55
C ASP A 687 41.78 -23.25 65.05
N ILE A 688 42.54 -22.35 64.41
CA ILE A 688 42.45 -22.11 62.96
C ILE A 688 42.98 -23.31 62.15
N PRO A 689 42.40 -23.65 60.99
CA PRO A 689 42.86 -24.76 60.16
C PRO A 689 44.28 -24.58 59.62
N GLU A 690 44.92 -25.69 59.22
CA GLU A 690 46.24 -25.66 58.59
C GLU A 690 46.21 -25.02 57.17
N PRO A 691 47.28 -24.37 56.72
CA PRO A 691 48.52 -24.12 57.46
C PRO A 691 48.32 -22.96 58.46
N LYS A 692 48.48 -23.20 59.77
CA LYS A 692 48.26 -22.15 60.81
C LYS A 692 49.53 -21.45 61.29
N GLY A 693 50.67 -21.80 60.68
CA GLY A 693 51.98 -21.29 61.07
C GLY A 693 52.55 -21.96 62.32
N LEU A 694 53.86 -21.86 62.48
CA LEU A 694 54.57 -22.45 63.61
C LEU A 694 54.59 -21.46 64.79
N CYS A 695 54.00 -21.87 65.91
CA CYS A 695 54.15 -21.18 67.19
C CYS A 695 55.20 -21.92 68.05
N ASP A 696 56.45 -21.92 67.60
CA ASP A 696 57.56 -22.68 68.21
C ASP A 696 58.81 -21.85 68.48
N VAL A 697 58.85 -20.59 68.02
CA VAL A 697 60.00 -19.71 68.22
C VAL A 697 60.01 -19.22 69.66
N ILE A 698 61.01 -19.64 70.44
CA ILE A 698 61.16 -19.19 71.82
C ILE A 698 61.73 -17.78 71.84
N MET A 699 60.92 -16.82 72.32
CA MET A 699 61.35 -15.45 72.54
C MET A 699 61.28 -15.09 74.04
N GLU A 700 62.12 -14.15 74.45
CA GLU A 700 62.04 -13.55 75.78
C GLU A 700 61.25 -12.24 75.71
N TRP A 701 60.19 -12.15 76.52
CA TRP A 701 59.45 -10.91 76.69
C TRP A 701 59.12 -10.65 78.15
N ARG A 702 58.86 -9.39 78.47
CA ARG A 702 58.37 -9.00 79.78
C ARG A 702 56.87 -9.26 79.84
N ARG A 703 56.41 -9.98 80.85
CA ARG A 703 54.99 -10.07 81.21
C ARG A 703 54.70 -9.23 82.44
N TYR A 704 53.52 -8.63 82.52
CA TYR A 704 53.12 -7.73 83.60
C TYR A 704 51.93 -8.22 84.48
N TRP A 705 51.64 -9.53 84.55
CA TRP A 705 50.50 -10.12 85.31
C TRP A 705 50.93 -11.02 86.50
N PRO A 706 50.24 -11.03 87.67
CA PRO A 706 49.11 -10.18 88.07
C PRO A 706 49.54 -8.78 88.53
N VAL A 707 48.59 -7.83 88.50
CA VAL A 707 48.78 -6.38 88.68
C VAL A 707 49.14 -5.99 90.13
N THR A 708 50.28 -6.43 90.64
CA THR A 708 50.78 -6.00 91.95
C THR A 708 52.16 -5.35 91.81
N THR A 709 52.13 -4.07 91.41
CA THR A 709 53.14 -3.02 91.63
C THR A 709 54.62 -3.37 91.38
N SER A 710 55.10 -3.13 90.16
CA SER A 710 56.34 -2.38 89.85
C SER A 710 56.61 -2.41 88.33
N ILE A 711 57.25 -1.37 87.80
CA ILE A 711 57.63 -1.16 86.38
C ILE A 711 58.53 -2.28 85.80
N SER A 712 58.92 -3.26 86.61
CA SER A 712 59.70 -4.44 86.22
C SER A 712 58.79 -5.66 86.00
N GLY A 713 58.25 -5.81 84.79
CA GLY A 713 57.58 -7.06 84.38
C GLY A 713 58.51 -8.27 84.49
N VAL A 714 57.94 -9.45 84.72
CA VAL A 714 58.67 -10.74 84.79
C VAL A 714 59.07 -11.16 83.39
N LEU A 715 60.38 -11.31 83.14
CA LEU A 715 60.88 -11.92 81.91
C LEU A 715 60.41 -13.39 81.86
N ARG A 716 59.66 -13.73 80.81
CA ARG A 716 59.22 -15.08 80.52
C ARG A 716 59.68 -15.47 79.13
N GLN A 717 60.03 -16.75 78.99
CA GLN A 717 60.20 -17.40 77.70
C GLN A 717 58.89 -18.08 77.32
N GLY A 718 58.43 -17.87 76.10
CA GLY A 718 57.33 -18.63 75.53
C GLY A 718 57.51 -18.77 74.02
N ALA A 719 56.74 -19.64 73.42
CA ALA A 719 56.72 -19.78 71.97
C ALA A 719 55.86 -18.69 71.33
N VAL A 720 56.31 -18.15 70.20
CA VAL A 720 55.58 -17.19 69.37
C VAL A 720 55.62 -17.65 67.91
N SER A 721 54.70 -17.13 67.10
CA SER A 721 54.73 -17.27 65.64
C SER A 721 55.36 -16.05 64.98
N LEU A 722 56.25 -16.30 64.03
CA LEU A 722 56.91 -15.28 63.20
C LEU A 722 56.52 -15.39 61.72
N ASP A 723 55.70 -16.37 61.35
CA ASP A 723 55.33 -16.74 59.97
C ASP A 723 53.84 -16.52 59.67
N GLY A 724 53.09 -15.89 60.59
CA GLY A 724 51.64 -15.73 60.52
C GLY A 724 51.11 -15.13 59.22
N GLN A 725 51.80 -14.13 58.67
CA GLN A 725 51.41 -13.45 57.44
C GLN A 725 51.28 -14.39 56.22
N GLN A 726 52.00 -15.51 56.19
CA GLN A 726 51.99 -16.49 55.08
C GLN A 726 51.07 -17.69 55.34
N THR A 727 50.33 -17.68 56.43
CA THR A 727 49.54 -18.81 56.93
C THR A 727 48.08 -18.36 57.11
N ASN A 728 47.18 -19.26 57.47
CA ASN A 728 45.80 -18.93 57.80
C ASN A 728 45.67 -17.95 58.98
N GLN A 729 46.75 -17.63 59.70
CA GLN A 729 46.71 -16.48 60.62
C GLN A 729 46.46 -15.16 59.88
N ASN A 730 46.89 -15.01 58.63
CA ASN A 730 46.44 -13.89 57.82
C ASN A 730 45.00 -14.14 57.36
N MET A 731 44.07 -13.25 57.71
CA MET A 731 42.64 -13.46 57.45
C MET A 731 42.30 -13.51 55.95
N SER A 732 43.06 -12.86 55.05
CA SER A 732 42.86 -13.02 53.61
C SER A 732 43.33 -14.40 53.12
N VAL A 733 44.44 -14.90 53.66
CA VAL A 733 44.93 -16.26 53.37
C VAL A 733 43.94 -17.30 53.88
N TYR A 734 43.39 -17.09 55.09
CA TYR A 734 42.35 -17.97 55.61
C TYR A 734 41.10 -17.96 54.75
N ALA A 735 40.61 -16.78 54.38
CA ALA A 735 39.43 -16.64 53.51
C ALA A 735 39.59 -17.42 52.18
N LEU A 736 40.78 -17.38 51.57
CA LEU A 736 41.10 -18.08 50.32
C LEU A 736 41.52 -19.56 50.47
N SER A 737 41.66 -20.05 51.69
CA SER A 737 42.06 -21.45 51.93
C SER A 737 40.93 -22.44 51.60
N GLY A 738 41.27 -23.67 51.20
CA GLY A 738 40.30 -24.71 50.82
C GLY A 738 40.09 -24.84 49.31
N THR A 739 39.01 -25.51 48.93
CA THR A 739 38.51 -25.62 47.55
C THR A 739 37.91 -24.29 47.07
N PRO A 740 37.73 -24.06 45.75
CA PRO A 740 37.08 -22.85 45.24
C PRO A 740 35.71 -22.57 45.87
N ASP A 741 34.92 -23.60 46.14
CA ASP A 741 33.62 -23.49 46.82
C ASP A 741 33.74 -23.07 48.28
N GLU A 742 34.89 -23.24 48.94
CA GLU A 742 35.10 -22.83 50.33
C GLU A 742 35.70 -21.42 50.46
N GLN A 743 36.06 -20.77 49.34
CA GLN A 743 36.68 -19.44 49.36
C GLN A 743 35.67 -18.36 49.72
N VAL A 744 36.11 -17.37 50.49
CA VAL A 744 35.26 -16.29 51.01
C VAL A 744 35.81 -14.94 50.54
N ARG A 745 34.96 -14.11 49.95
CA ARG A 745 35.26 -12.70 49.65
C ARG A 745 35.10 -11.87 50.91
N VAL A 746 35.97 -10.89 51.12
CA VAL A 746 35.91 -10.01 52.28
C VAL A 746 35.79 -8.57 51.83
N TYR A 747 34.72 -7.93 52.27
CA TYR A 747 34.46 -6.51 52.11
C TYR A 747 34.63 -5.82 53.45
N THR A 748 35.24 -4.64 53.43
CA THR A 748 35.44 -3.85 54.65
C THR A 748 34.89 -2.45 54.48
N ILE A 749 34.04 -2.02 55.40
CA ILE A 749 33.47 -0.68 55.41
C ILE A 749 34.02 0.08 56.62
N GLY A 750 34.80 1.14 56.35
CA GLY A 750 35.17 2.12 57.36
C GLY A 750 34.01 3.12 57.54
N PHE A 751 33.54 3.34 58.75
CA PHE A 751 32.31 4.12 58.98
C PHE A 751 32.54 5.33 59.90
N ALA A 752 32.08 6.50 59.47
CA ALA A 752 32.00 7.79 60.19
C ALA A 752 33.32 8.39 60.72
N ALA A 753 34.23 7.60 61.30
CA ALA A 753 35.55 8.07 61.71
C ALA A 753 36.58 7.90 60.60
N GLU A 754 37.53 8.84 60.55
CA GLU A 754 38.76 8.67 59.78
C GLU A 754 39.67 7.65 60.48
N LEU A 755 39.92 6.52 59.82
CA LEU A 755 40.85 5.49 60.28
C LEU A 755 42.31 5.90 60.06
N THR A 756 43.22 5.36 60.87
CA THR A 756 44.66 5.58 60.68
C THR A 756 45.08 5.08 59.29
N PRO A 757 45.91 5.80 58.51
CA PRO A 757 46.27 5.40 57.15
C PRO A 757 46.86 3.98 57.01
N ARG A 758 47.55 3.50 58.05
CA ARG A 758 48.07 2.13 58.09
C ARG A 758 46.97 1.08 58.27
N VAL A 759 45.90 1.40 59.02
CA VAL A 759 44.72 0.54 59.15
C VAL A 759 44.04 0.39 57.79
N VAL A 760 43.79 1.53 57.12
CA VAL A 760 43.22 1.56 55.77
C VAL A 760 44.06 0.71 54.82
N GLN A 761 45.38 0.87 54.82
CA GLN A 761 46.26 0.06 53.97
C GLN A 761 46.10 -1.45 54.20
N ASP A 762 46.12 -1.91 55.46
CA ASP A 762 46.05 -3.34 55.78
C ASP A 762 44.67 -3.94 55.43
N ILE A 763 43.56 -3.23 55.70
CA ILE A 763 42.21 -3.72 55.38
C ILE A 763 41.90 -3.65 53.88
N THR A 764 42.45 -2.68 53.15
CA THR A 764 42.41 -2.67 51.68
C THR A 764 43.14 -3.88 51.11
N VAL A 765 44.39 -4.13 51.54
CA VAL A 765 45.17 -5.31 51.10
C VAL A 765 44.44 -6.61 51.41
N LEU A 766 43.83 -6.71 52.59
CA LEU A 766 43.05 -7.88 52.99
C LEU A 766 41.85 -8.09 52.05
N SER A 767 41.04 -7.04 51.84
CA SER A 767 39.79 -7.11 51.08
C SER A 767 40.06 -7.42 49.60
N GLU A 768 40.96 -6.66 48.98
CA GLU A 768 41.34 -6.82 47.57
C GLU A 768 41.94 -8.19 47.27
N ALA A 769 42.73 -8.75 48.18
CA ALA A 769 43.30 -10.08 48.01
C ALA A 769 42.22 -11.16 47.84
N THR A 770 41.05 -10.97 48.44
CA THR A 770 39.92 -11.92 48.41
C THR A 770 38.91 -11.62 47.29
N GLY A 771 39.15 -10.60 46.47
CA GLY A 771 38.21 -10.13 45.44
C GLY A 771 37.08 -9.24 45.98
N GLY A 772 37.17 -8.76 47.22
CA GLY A 772 36.30 -7.70 47.76
C GLY A 772 37.00 -6.35 47.80
N SER A 773 36.40 -5.37 48.46
CA SER A 773 36.89 -3.98 48.49
C SER A 773 36.86 -3.36 49.89
N TYR A 774 37.65 -2.30 50.08
CA TYR A 774 37.50 -1.39 51.21
C TYR A 774 36.85 -0.09 50.72
N VAL A 775 35.80 0.35 51.42
CA VAL A 775 35.14 1.64 51.15
C VAL A 775 34.94 2.40 52.47
N TRP A 776 35.08 3.72 52.43
CA TRP A 776 34.78 4.58 53.57
C TRP A 776 33.44 5.27 53.36
N ALA A 777 32.59 5.25 54.39
CA ALA A 777 31.28 5.89 54.42
C ALA A 777 31.22 6.93 55.54
N GLY A 778 30.85 8.17 55.21
CA GLY A 778 30.85 9.28 56.17
C GLY A 778 29.61 9.33 57.06
N ASP A 779 28.47 8.90 56.54
CA ASP A 779 27.17 8.95 57.21
C ASP A 779 26.26 7.76 56.82
N GLU A 780 24.99 7.79 57.25
CA GLU A 780 24.02 6.72 56.98
C GLU A 780 23.72 6.56 55.48
N GLU A 781 23.67 7.67 54.73
CA GLU A 781 23.38 7.64 53.29
C GLU A 781 24.54 7.01 52.52
N ASP A 782 25.76 7.45 52.81
CA ASP A 782 26.98 6.83 52.26
C ASP A 782 27.06 5.34 52.62
N LEU A 783 26.78 4.98 53.88
CA LEU A 783 26.86 3.60 54.34
C LEU A 783 25.82 2.72 53.64
N THR A 784 24.60 3.24 53.45
CA THR A 784 23.54 2.57 52.71
C THR A 784 23.94 2.36 51.25
N ALA A 785 24.49 3.39 50.60
CA ALA A 785 24.96 3.30 49.21
C ALA A 785 26.07 2.23 49.05
N VAL A 786 27.01 2.14 50.00
CA VAL A 786 28.06 1.11 49.99
C VAL A 786 27.46 -0.29 50.16
N TYR A 787 26.50 -0.47 51.06
CA TYR A 787 25.82 -1.75 51.23
C TYR A 787 25.05 -2.15 49.96
N THR A 788 24.31 -1.22 49.34
CA THR A 788 23.62 -1.46 48.06
C THR A 788 24.60 -1.83 46.94
N GLN A 789 25.74 -1.15 46.85
CA GLN A 789 26.79 -1.48 45.88
C GLN A 789 27.31 -2.89 46.10
N ILE A 790 27.65 -3.27 47.35
CA ILE A 790 28.14 -4.61 47.65
C ILE A 790 27.08 -5.66 47.36
N ALA A 791 25.80 -5.41 47.68
CA ALA A 791 24.71 -6.33 47.33
C ALA A 791 24.66 -6.57 45.81
N GLY A 792 24.74 -5.50 45.00
CA GLY A 792 24.82 -5.61 43.55
C GLY A 792 26.06 -6.38 43.05
N GLU A 793 27.23 -6.16 43.64
CA GLU A 793 28.46 -6.92 43.28
C GLU A 793 28.39 -8.41 43.64
N LEU A 794 27.65 -8.77 44.69
CA LEU A 794 27.46 -10.15 45.11
C LEU A 794 26.43 -10.88 44.23
N ILE A 795 25.44 -10.16 43.72
CA ILE A 795 24.45 -10.66 42.78
C ILE A 795 25.10 -10.65 41.37
N THR A 796 25.78 -11.73 41.01
CA THR A 796 26.44 -11.85 39.70
C THR A 796 25.42 -11.94 38.56
N GLU A 797 25.13 -10.83 37.87
CA GLU A 797 24.28 -10.87 36.68
C GLU A 797 24.91 -11.76 35.60
N ALA A 798 24.30 -12.93 35.39
CA ALA A 798 24.66 -13.79 34.28
C ALA A 798 23.92 -13.28 33.04
N GLY A 799 24.69 -12.97 32.00
CA GLY A 799 24.18 -12.53 30.70
C GLY A 799 24.84 -13.32 29.57
N VAL A 800 24.18 -13.36 28.42
CA VAL A 800 24.70 -14.04 27.21
C VAL A 800 24.80 -13.08 26.05
N ASN A 801 25.98 -13.02 25.42
CA ASN A 801 26.16 -12.19 24.24
C ASN A 801 25.43 -12.81 23.04
N THR A 802 24.51 -12.07 22.45
CA THR A 802 23.52 -12.59 21.50
C THR A 802 23.57 -11.84 20.17
N THR A 803 23.39 -12.58 19.07
CA THR A 803 23.24 -12.04 17.72
C THR A 803 22.05 -12.72 17.04
N LEU A 804 21.30 -11.98 16.23
CA LEU A 804 20.14 -12.49 15.49
C LEU A 804 20.39 -12.34 13.99
N HIS A 805 20.14 -13.42 13.25
CA HIS A 805 20.17 -13.44 11.80
C HIS A 805 18.83 -13.92 11.27
N LEU A 806 18.06 -13.01 10.66
CA LEU A 806 16.79 -13.31 10.00
C LEU A 806 17.07 -13.56 8.52
N SER A 807 16.89 -14.80 8.07
CA SER A 807 17.05 -15.14 6.65
C SER A 807 15.71 -15.31 5.97
N HIS A 808 15.55 -14.66 4.82
CA HIS A 808 14.46 -14.87 3.85
C HIS A 808 15.03 -15.27 2.47
N ASP A 809 16.27 -15.75 2.42
CA ASP A 809 17.03 -16.04 1.20
C ASP A 809 16.30 -17.03 0.26
N THR A 810 15.84 -18.14 0.83
CA THR A 810 15.14 -19.21 0.13
C THR A 810 14.01 -19.77 0.97
N ILE A 811 12.83 -19.85 0.37
CA ILE A 811 11.63 -20.43 0.98
C ILE A 811 11.12 -21.56 0.09
N GLU A 812 10.79 -22.70 0.69
CA GLU A 812 10.21 -23.83 -0.02
C GLU A 812 8.68 -23.80 0.08
N ILE A 813 8.00 -23.76 -1.07
CA ILE A 813 6.53 -23.83 -1.18
C ILE A 813 6.19 -25.03 -2.07
N ASN A 814 5.46 -26.01 -1.54
CA ASN A 814 5.05 -27.21 -2.28
C ASN A 814 6.20 -27.91 -3.04
N MET A 815 7.34 -28.14 -2.36
CA MET A 815 8.57 -28.73 -2.94
C MET A 815 9.26 -27.90 -4.02
N THR A 816 8.88 -26.62 -4.18
CA THR A 816 9.52 -25.67 -5.07
C THR A 816 10.21 -24.60 -4.25
N VAL A 817 11.49 -24.38 -4.51
CA VAL A 817 12.28 -23.34 -3.82
C VAL A 817 12.14 -22.02 -4.57
N TYR A 818 11.75 -20.97 -3.83
CA TYR A 818 11.66 -19.60 -4.29
C TYR A 818 12.75 -18.74 -3.64
N GLN A 819 13.22 -17.72 -4.35
CA GLN A 819 14.12 -16.71 -3.77
C GLN A 819 13.29 -15.71 -2.97
N GLY A 820 13.88 -15.13 -1.91
CA GLY A 820 13.23 -14.12 -1.08
C GLY A 820 12.60 -12.98 -1.88
N GLY A 821 13.33 -12.41 -2.84
CA GLY A 821 12.84 -11.31 -3.69
C GLY A 821 11.70 -11.68 -4.66
N ASP A 822 11.42 -12.96 -4.88
CA ASP A 822 10.24 -13.40 -5.64
C ASP A 822 8.96 -13.42 -4.77
N LEU A 823 9.12 -13.40 -3.44
CA LEU A 823 8.05 -13.54 -2.46
C LEU A 823 7.83 -12.27 -1.64
N PHE A 824 8.91 -11.55 -1.33
CA PHE A 824 8.95 -10.49 -0.33
C PHE A 824 9.66 -9.24 -0.84
N GLU A 825 9.17 -8.11 -0.36
CA GLU A 825 9.87 -6.83 -0.45
C GLU A 825 9.90 -6.17 0.91
N TYR A 826 11.10 -5.81 1.36
CA TYR A 826 11.29 -5.10 2.62
C TYR A 826 10.77 -3.67 2.53
N VAL A 827 10.01 -3.26 3.54
CA VAL A 827 9.48 -1.91 3.69
C VAL A 827 10.19 -1.27 4.90
N PRO A 828 11.08 -0.28 4.67
CA PRO A 828 11.73 0.44 5.78
C PRO A 828 10.73 1.33 6.53
N GLU A 829 10.92 1.57 7.83
CA GLU A 829 12.06 1.21 8.69
C GLU A 829 11.77 0.04 9.66
N THR A 830 12.82 -0.59 10.20
CA THR A 830 12.73 -1.60 11.27
C THR A 830 12.78 -0.93 12.65
N LEU A 831 11.84 -1.22 13.52
CA LEU A 831 11.85 -0.78 14.92
C LEU A 831 12.50 -1.84 15.81
N VAL A 832 13.42 -1.43 16.70
CA VAL A 832 14.07 -2.31 17.67
C VAL A 832 13.88 -1.77 19.09
N SER A 833 13.48 -2.64 20.01
CA SER A 833 13.27 -2.38 21.43
C SER A 833 14.12 -3.31 22.31
N HIS A 834 14.69 -2.79 23.40
CA HIS A 834 15.40 -3.58 24.41
C HIS A 834 15.18 -2.98 25.79
N TYR A 835 14.57 -3.74 26.69
CA TYR A 835 14.26 -3.31 28.05
C TYR A 835 14.21 -4.50 29.03
N ASN A 836 14.38 -4.21 30.31
CA ASN A 836 14.27 -5.19 31.40
C ASN A 836 12.90 -5.09 32.11
N THR A 837 12.40 -6.20 32.65
CA THR A 837 11.04 -6.34 33.21
C THR A 837 10.96 -6.92 34.64
N LYS A 838 12.07 -6.95 35.38
CA LYS A 838 12.23 -7.65 36.68
C LYS A 838 11.11 -7.42 37.72
N ASP A 839 10.46 -6.26 37.76
CA ASP A 839 9.46 -5.88 38.77
C ASP A 839 8.16 -5.26 38.20
N GLU A 840 7.71 -5.72 37.03
CA GLU A 840 6.58 -5.13 36.26
C GLU A 840 6.81 -3.69 35.79
N GLU A 841 7.95 -3.08 36.13
CA GLU A 841 8.41 -1.80 35.61
C GLU A 841 9.33 -2.00 34.40
N ILE A 842 9.09 -1.23 33.34
CA ILE A 842 9.89 -1.27 32.11
C ILE A 842 11.10 -0.35 32.27
N VAL A 843 12.30 -0.94 32.27
CA VAL A 843 13.56 -0.19 32.29
C VAL A 843 14.26 -0.35 30.93
N TRP A 844 14.30 0.73 30.15
CA TRP A 844 14.93 0.72 28.82
C TRP A 844 16.45 0.65 28.89
N VAL A 845 17.04 -0.17 28.01
CA VAL A 845 18.49 -0.20 27.81
C VAL A 845 18.91 1.06 27.04
N ASP A 846 20.05 1.64 27.40
CA ASP A 846 20.55 2.87 26.77
C ASP A 846 20.67 2.72 25.24
N GLY A 847 20.16 3.72 24.51
CA GLY A 847 20.10 3.69 23.04
C GLY A 847 18.88 2.98 22.42
N TYR A 848 17.93 2.51 23.23
CA TYR A 848 16.65 1.94 22.77
C TYR A 848 15.42 2.73 23.29
N PRO A 849 14.27 2.67 22.60
CA PRO A 849 14.05 2.05 21.29
C PRO A 849 14.73 2.83 20.16
N LYS A 850 14.97 2.19 19.01
CA LYS A 850 15.57 2.81 17.82
C LYS A 850 14.95 2.30 16.53
N GLU A 851 14.93 3.15 15.51
CA GLU A 851 14.54 2.80 14.14
C GLU A 851 15.80 2.67 13.26
N ILE A 852 15.83 1.65 12.40
CA ILE A 852 16.96 1.32 11.53
C ILE A 852 16.44 1.06 10.11
N ASP A 853 16.98 1.76 9.12
CA ASP A 853 16.80 1.40 7.72
C ASP A 853 17.80 0.30 7.32
N GLN A 854 17.30 -0.92 7.14
CA GLN A 854 18.07 -2.09 6.73
C GLN A 854 17.94 -2.42 5.23
N THR A 855 17.60 -1.44 4.38
CA THR A 855 17.47 -1.66 2.92
C THR A 855 18.76 -2.21 2.31
N ASP A 856 19.93 -1.79 2.78
CA ASP A 856 21.22 -2.29 2.30
C ASP A 856 21.48 -3.76 2.69
N ASP A 857 21.06 -4.18 3.89
CA ASP A 857 21.14 -5.58 4.33
C ASP A 857 20.22 -6.44 3.43
N TRP A 858 18.98 -5.98 3.22
CA TRP A 858 17.99 -6.67 2.40
C TRP A 858 18.43 -6.84 0.94
N LEU A 859 19.02 -5.82 0.32
CA LEU A 859 19.47 -5.87 -1.07
C LEU A 859 20.78 -6.66 -1.25
N GLY A 860 21.40 -7.14 -0.16
CA GLY A 860 22.60 -7.96 -0.20
C GLY A 860 23.89 -7.16 -0.43
N SER A 861 23.92 -5.88 -0.06
CA SER A 861 25.17 -5.12 0.08
C SER A 861 26.10 -5.79 1.10
N ILE A 862 25.53 -6.56 2.04
CA ILE A 862 26.17 -7.56 2.89
C ILE A 862 25.54 -8.93 2.56
N PRO A 863 26.26 -9.88 1.94
CA PRO A 863 25.66 -11.15 1.50
C PRO A 863 25.38 -12.09 2.69
N PRO A 864 24.32 -12.93 2.61
CA PRO A 864 23.41 -13.11 1.47
C PRO A 864 22.25 -12.08 1.42
N PRO A 865 21.69 -11.78 0.23
CA PRO A 865 20.53 -10.89 0.10
C PRO A 865 19.29 -11.48 0.79
N TYR A 866 18.31 -10.61 1.04
CA TYR A 866 17.05 -10.91 1.73
C TYR A 866 17.27 -11.36 3.18
N THR A 867 18.25 -10.77 3.85
CA THR A 867 18.53 -11.05 5.27
C THR A 867 18.58 -9.76 6.09
N LEU A 868 18.19 -9.86 7.36
CA LEU A 868 18.29 -8.79 8.35
C LEU A 868 19.11 -9.30 9.53
N SER A 869 20.19 -8.59 9.90
CA SER A 869 21.10 -9.03 10.95
C SER A 869 21.16 -8.00 12.08
N PHE A 870 21.21 -8.49 13.32
CA PHE A 870 21.25 -7.65 14.51
C PHE A 870 22.36 -8.13 15.46
N ASP A 871 23.25 -7.20 15.84
CA ASP A 871 24.17 -7.37 16.96
C ASP A 871 23.47 -6.87 18.23
N ILE A 872 22.92 -7.79 19.00
CA ILE A 872 22.05 -7.48 20.14
C ILE A 872 22.88 -7.10 21.37
N GLY A 873 24.06 -7.70 21.51
CA GLY A 873 24.88 -7.57 22.71
C GLY A 873 24.44 -8.53 23.80
N THR A 874 24.78 -8.22 25.05
CA THR A 874 24.48 -9.09 26.19
C THR A 874 23.00 -9.00 26.60
N ILE A 875 22.31 -10.14 26.63
CA ILE A 875 20.96 -10.30 27.18
C ILE A 875 21.07 -10.82 28.61
N TYR A 876 20.45 -10.12 29.56
CA TYR A 876 20.38 -10.50 30.97
C TYR A 876 19.03 -11.14 31.35
N LEU A 877 18.92 -11.67 32.57
CA LEU A 877 17.64 -12.15 33.08
C LEU A 877 16.58 -11.02 33.10
N HIS A 878 15.38 -11.33 32.64
CA HIS A 878 14.22 -10.43 32.46
C HIS A 878 14.37 -9.38 31.34
N ASP A 879 15.46 -9.41 30.57
CA ASP A 879 15.55 -8.61 29.36
C ASP A 879 14.58 -9.14 28.29
N LEU A 880 13.93 -8.22 27.60
CA LEU A 880 13.17 -8.46 26.40
C LEU A 880 13.77 -7.60 25.29
N TRP A 881 14.28 -8.27 24.26
CA TRP A 881 14.72 -7.65 23.02
C TRP A 881 13.74 -7.99 21.91
N GLN A 882 13.31 -7.00 21.14
CA GLN A 882 12.28 -7.16 20.12
C GLN A 882 12.63 -6.36 18.86
N THR A 883 12.38 -6.95 17.70
CA THR A 883 12.42 -6.27 16.41
C THR A 883 11.08 -6.39 15.70
N GLU A 884 10.64 -5.30 15.08
CA GLU A 884 9.42 -5.18 14.28
C GLU A 884 9.77 -4.60 12.91
N TYR A 885 9.52 -5.36 11.84
CA TYR A 885 9.79 -4.92 10.48
C TYR A 885 8.65 -5.30 9.53
N GLN A 886 8.57 -4.61 8.40
CA GLN A 886 7.50 -4.81 7.43
C GLN A 886 7.99 -5.50 6.16
N LEU A 887 7.18 -6.43 5.68
CA LEU A 887 7.36 -7.07 4.37
C LEU A 887 6.08 -6.89 3.53
N ARG A 888 6.24 -6.59 2.24
CA ARG A 888 5.18 -6.66 1.23
C ARG A 888 5.23 -8.02 0.52
N LEU A 889 4.09 -8.69 0.37
CA LEU A 889 4.01 -10.08 -0.07
C LEU A 889 3.58 -10.14 -1.54
N ILE A 890 4.45 -10.67 -2.40
CA ILE A 890 4.31 -10.56 -3.87
C ILE A 890 3.61 -11.79 -4.47
N LYS A 891 3.61 -12.91 -3.74
CA LYS A 891 3.13 -14.19 -4.25
C LYS A 891 2.15 -14.87 -3.30
N ASP A 892 1.08 -15.40 -3.87
CA ASP A 892 0.05 -16.16 -3.16
C ASP A 892 0.53 -17.55 -2.70
N GLY A 893 -0.12 -18.07 -1.66
CA GLY A 893 0.14 -19.38 -1.05
C GLY A 893 0.36 -19.31 0.46
N THR A 894 0.42 -20.48 1.11
CA THR A 894 0.85 -20.61 2.51
C THR A 894 2.24 -21.21 2.60
N PHE A 895 3.13 -20.55 3.33
CA PHE A 895 4.53 -20.95 3.46
C PHE A 895 5.19 -20.44 4.73
N GLU A 896 6.39 -20.95 5.01
CA GLU A 896 7.22 -20.51 6.13
C GLU A 896 7.84 -19.14 5.84
N LEU A 897 7.79 -18.24 6.82
CA LEU A 897 8.29 -16.87 6.68
C LEU A 897 9.82 -16.82 6.65
N PHE A 898 10.48 -17.65 7.47
CA PHE A 898 11.92 -17.67 7.64
C PHE A 898 12.54 -18.85 6.88
N GLY A 899 13.64 -18.59 6.17
CA GLY A 899 14.45 -19.62 5.53
C GLY A 899 15.27 -20.43 6.54
N PRO A 900 15.87 -21.55 6.10
CA PRO A 900 16.58 -22.49 6.97
C PRO A 900 17.85 -21.93 7.62
N ALA A 901 18.34 -20.79 7.15
CA ALA A 901 19.52 -20.11 7.71
C ALA A 901 19.18 -19.12 8.85
N ALA A 902 17.89 -18.87 9.12
CA ALA A 902 17.50 -17.96 10.18
C ALA A 902 17.85 -18.54 11.57
N SER A 903 18.58 -17.78 12.37
CA SER A 903 19.09 -18.27 13.66
C SER A 903 19.41 -17.15 14.66
N VAL A 904 19.40 -17.52 15.94
CA VAL A 904 19.96 -16.74 17.05
C VAL A 904 21.23 -17.44 17.53
N THR A 905 22.33 -16.71 17.65
CA THR A 905 23.62 -17.24 18.13
C THR A 905 24.01 -16.58 19.45
N PHE A 906 24.39 -17.37 20.45
CA PHE A 906 24.84 -16.89 21.76
C PHE A 906 25.89 -17.83 22.36
N GLU A 907 26.96 -17.29 22.96
CA GLU A 907 28.03 -18.05 23.64
C GLU A 907 28.58 -19.28 22.88
N GLY A 908 28.51 -19.27 21.55
CA GLY A 908 28.95 -20.36 20.66
C GLY A 908 27.90 -21.44 20.35
N ASP A 909 26.68 -21.33 20.89
CA ASP A 909 25.50 -22.13 20.56
C ASP A 909 24.57 -21.38 19.58
N THR A 910 23.67 -22.13 18.94
CA THR A 910 22.70 -21.59 17.97
C THR A 910 21.30 -22.14 18.24
N LEU A 911 20.30 -21.25 18.23
CA LEU A 911 18.88 -21.58 18.25
C LEU A 911 18.26 -21.25 16.89
N THR A 912 17.39 -22.13 16.41
CA THR A 912 16.55 -21.86 15.25
C THR A 912 15.35 -21.03 15.66
N LEU A 913 14.88 -20.17 14.76
CA LEU A 913 13.63 -19.46 14.99
C LEU A 913 12.44 -20.44 14.93
N PRO A 914 11.34 -20.16 15.68
CA PRO A 914 10.10 -20.87 15.51
C PRO A 914 9.59 -20.82 14.07
N THR A 915 9.12 -21.97 13.56
CA THR A 915 8.44 -22.03 12.26
C THR A 915 7.21 -21.12 12.28
N THR A 916 7.25 -20.07 11.46
CA THR A 916 6.20 -19.04 11.38
C THR A 916 5.54 -19.13 10.02
N LEU A 917 4.24 -19.36 9.97
CA LEU A 917 3.49 -19.54 8.73
C LEU A 917 2.74 -18.27 8.37
N ILE A 918 2.72 -17.92 7.09
CA ILE A 918 1.91 -16.83 6.52
C ILE A 918 1.05 -17.36 5.38
N SER A 919 -0.17 -16.82 5.24
CA SER A 919 -1.06 -17.08 4.10
C SER A 919 -1.24 -15.84 3.25
N VAL A 920 -0.98 -15.96 1.95
CA VAL A 920 -1.22 -14.90 0.97
C VAL A 920 -2.32 -15.36 0.03
N ILE A 921 -3.45 -14.64 0.01
CA ILE A 921 -4.62 -14.98 -0.79
C ILE A 921 -4.76 -14.03 -1.98
N PRO A 922 -5.32 -14.48 -3.12
CA PRO A 922 -5.64 -13.59 -4.22
C PRO A 922 -6.76 -12.58 -3.83
N PRO A 923 -6.77 -11.36 -4.40
CA PRO A 923 -7.80 -10.36 -4.10
C PRO A 923 -9.20 -10.83 -4.54
N ILE A 924 -10.24 -10.49 -3.75
CA ILE A 924 -11.63 -10.88 -3.97
C ILE A 924 -12.45 -9.63 -4.37
N ASP A 925 -12.92 -9.56 -5.62
CA ASP A 925 -13.88 -8.54 -6.09
C ASP A 925 -15.07 -9.16 -6.88
N VAL A 926 -16.19 -8.43 -6.95
CA VAL A 926 -17.57 -8.94 -7.21
C VAL A 926 -18.02 -8.89 -8.71
N ILE A 927 -19.02 -9.72 -9.08
CA ILE A 927 -19.96 -9.68 -10.26
C ILE A 927 -19.41 -10.23 -11.62
N GLY A 928 -19.91 -11.35 -12.20
CA GLY A 928 -20.97 -11.54 -13.20
C GLY A 928 -20.29 -11.80 -14.56
N LEU A 929 -20.91 -12.50 -15.52
CA LEU A 929 -20.46 -12.42 -16.93
C LEU A 929 -20.92 -11.07 -17.44
N ASP A 930 -20.26 -10.01 -16.99
CA ASP A 930 -20.70 -8.65 -17.22
C ASP A 930 -19.50 -7.80 -17.63
N GLN A 931 -19.69 -7.00 -18.66
CA GLN A 931 -18.80 -5.89 -18.97
C GLN A 931 -19.09 -4.75 -17.98
N HIS A 932 -18.07 -4.01 -17.54
CA HIS A 932 -18.30 -2.86 -16.65
C HIS A 932 -19.34 -1.91 -17.26
N GLU A 933 -20.39 -1.60 -16.47
CA GLU A 933 -21.46 -0.70 -16.87
C GLU A 933 -20.98 0.76 -16.76
N LEU A 934 -21.09 1.53 -17.85
CA LEU A 934 -20.92 2.98 -17.86
C LEU A 934 -22.22 3.59 -18.40
N GLU A 935 -22.83 4.47 -17.62
CA GLU A 935 -24.11 5.06 -17.97
C GLU A 935 -24.20 6.54 -17.61
N VAL A 936 -24.59 7.35 -18.60
CA VAL A 936 -24.97 8.76 -18.42
C VAL A 936 -26.48 8.89 -18.62
N LYS A 937 -27.18 9.39 -17.61
CA LYS A 937 -28.63 9.57 -17.62
C LYS A 937 -29.05 10.94 -17.09
N ASN A 938 -30.32 11.27 -17.28
CA ASN A 938 -30.98 12.44 -16.70
C ASN A 938 -30.27 13.78 -17.00
N LEU A 939 -29.72 13.92 -18.21
CA LEU A 939 -29.16 15.18 -18.67
C LEU A 939 -30.27 16.24 -18.76
N ARG A 940 -30.10 17.37 -18.06
CA ARG A 940 -31.13 18.38 -17.86
C ARG A 940 -30.55 19.77 -17.61
N SER A 941 -31.31 20.81 -17.93
CA SER A 941 -31.01 22.17 -17.46
C SER A 941 -31.39 22.33 -15.99
N THR A 942 -30.57 23.07 -15.24
CA THR A 942 -30.86 23.45 -13.85
C THR A 942 -31.23 24.92 -13.70
N ALA A 943 -31.44 25.63 -14.82
CA ALA A 943 -31.81 27.05 -14.79
C ALA A 943 -33.22 27.24 -14.20
N PRO A 944 -33.44 28.23 -13.32
CA PRO A 944 -34.76 28.51 -12.74
C PRO A 944 -35.72 29.26 -13.70
N GLY A 945 -35.30 29.58 -14.92
CA GLY A 945 -36.07 30.39 -15.88
C GLY A 945 -35.42 30.46 -17.28
N PRO A 946 -35.86 31.37 -18.17
CA PRO A 946 -35.31 31.54 -19.51
C PRO A 946 -33.80 31.81 -19.47
N VAL A 947 -33.06 31.15 -20.35
CA VAL A 947 -31.59 31.19 -20.35
C VAL A 947 -31.12 32.18 -21.43
N THR A 948 -30.44 33.25 -21.02
CA THR A 948 -29.92 34.27 -21.97
C THR A 948 -28.39 34.32 -22.02
N ASP A 949 -27.72 33.91 -20.93
CA ASP A 949 -26.29 34.14 -20.75
C ASP A 949 -25.57 32.82 -20.45
N ILE A 950 -25.88 32.17 -19.33
CA ILE A 950 -25.24 30.92 -18.89
C ILE A 950 -26.30 29.83 -18.79
N LEU A 951 -26.08 28.72 -19.50
CA LEU A 951 -26.89 27.51 -19.42
C LEU A 951 -26.27 26.52 -18.43
N PRO A 952 -26.76 26.44 -17.18
CA PRO A 952 -26.33 25.41 -16.24
C PRO A 952 -27.03 24.08 -16.55
N ILE A 953 -26.25 23.00 -16.60
CA ILE A 953 -26.71 21.64 -16.88
C ILE A 953 -26.27 20.66 -15.80
N ALA A 954 -27.00 19.57 -15.65
CA ALA A 954 -26.67 18.46 -14.76
C ALA A 954 -27.04 17.11 -15.38
N TRP A 955 -26.34 16.05 -15.01
CA TRP A 955 -26.64 14.65 -15.38
C TRP A 955 -26.23 13.70 -14.24
N ASP A 956 -26.65 12.45 -14.34
CA ASP A 956 -26.31 11.40 -13.37
C ASP A 956 -25.39 10.38 -14.05
N LEU A 957 -24.33 9.98 -13.37
CA LEU A 957 -23.27 9.10 -13.86
C LEU A 957 -23.17 7.84 -13.01
N THR A 958 -23.30 6.68 -13.65
CA THR A 958 -23.06 5.36 -13.04
C THR A 958 -21.87 4.71 -13.73
N TYR A 959 -20.95 4.14 -12.94
CA TYR A 959 -19.76 3.46 -13.44
C TYR A 959 -19.37 2.30 -12.50
N GLY A 960 -19.23 1.08 -13.05
CA GLY A 960 -18.89 -0.11 -12.27
C GLY A 960 -17.39 -0.45 -12.18
N GLY A 961 -16.49 0.37 -12.74
CA GLY A 961 -15.05 0.10 -12.75
C GLY A 961 -14.24 0.86 -11.70
N ASP A 962 -12.94 0.61 -11.66
CA ASP A 962 -11.94 1.14 -10.71
C ASP A 962 -11.30 2.48 -11.14
N GLY A 963 -11.29 2.77 -12.44
CA GLY A 963 -10.74 3.99 -13.04
C GLY A 963 -11.58 5.26 -12.88
N SER A 964 -11.20 6.33 -13.59
CA SER A 964 -11.99 7.57 -13.71
C SER A 964 -12.73 7.65 -15.05
N VAL A 965 -13.81 8.43 -15.08
CA VAL A 965 -14.65 8.63 -16.26
C VAL A 965 -14.41 10.02 -16.84
N THR A 966 -14.08 10.08 -18.13
CA THR A 966 -13.96 11.32 -18.91
C THR A 966 -15.29 11.66 -19.57
N GLN A 967 -15.81 12.87 -19.38
CA GLN A 967 -17.12 13.30 -19.87
C GLN A 967 -16.98 14.57 -20.72
N LEU A 968 -17.24 14.46 -22.03
CA LEU A 968 -17.11 15.55 -22.99
C LEU A 968 -18.48 16.19 -23.27
N VAL A 969 -18.62 17.47 -22.97
CA VAL A 969 -19.84 18.26 -23.15
C VAL A 969 -19.78 19.03 -24.47
N ARG A 970 -20.80 18.88 -25.31
CA ARG A 970 -20.96 19.58 -26.60
C ARG A 970 -22.32 20.26 -26.69
N TYR A 971 -22.40 21.36 -27.45
CA TYR A 971 -23.65 22.06 -27.71
C TYR A 971 -23.73 22.65 -29.11
N THR A 972 -24.93 22.94 -29.58
CA THR A 972 -25.18 23.71 -30.81
C THR A 972 -26.44 24.55 -30.64
N VAL A 973 -26.56 25.64 -31.41
CA VAL A 973 -27.73 26.53 -31.36
C VAL A 973 -28.31 26.63 -32.76
N VAL A 974 -29.59 26.30 -32.88
CA VAL A 974 -30.29 26.22 -34.16
C VAL A 974 -31.53 27.10 -34.16
N ASP A 975 -31.86 27.64 -35.34
CA ASP A 975 -33.09 28.40 -35.52
C ASP A 975 -34.32 27.49 -35.30
N PRO A 976 -35.36 27.94 -34.58
CA PRO A 976 -36.55 27.13 -34.30
C PRO A 976 -37.26 26.60 -35.56
N MET A 977 -37.26 27.35 -36.67
CA MET A 977 -37.85 26.90 -37.94
C MET A 977 -36.99 25.83 -38.63
N VAL A 978 -35.67 25.93 -38.49
CA VAL A 978 -34.74 24.92 -39.00
C VAL A 978 -34.89 23.62 -38.21
N TYR A 979 -34.94 23.70 -36.88
CA TYR A 979 -35.21 22.52 -36.05
C TYR A 979 -36.60 21.92 -36.29
N ALA A 980 -37.65 22.74 -36.49
CA ALA A 980 -38.97 22.22 -36.82
C ALA A 980 -39.02 21.46 -38.16
N ARG A 981 -38.12 21.78 -39.10
CA ARG A 981 -38.04 21.12 -40.41
C ARG A 981 -37.25 19.81 -40.36
N PHE A 982 -36.14 19.76 -39.61
CA PHE A 982 -35.19 18.65 -39.64
C PHE A 982 -35.18 17.78 -38.37
N GLY A 983 -35.67 18.32 -37.25
CA GLY A 983 -35.69 17.65 -35.94
C GLY A 983 -34.32 17.09 -35.54
N ASP A 984 -34.33 15.98 -34.82
CA ASP A 984 -33.10 15.31 -34.38
C ASP A 984 -32.30 14.67 -35.54
N LEU A 985 -32.85 14.68 -36.76
CA LEU A 985 -32.18 14.17 -37.97
C LEU A 985 -31.40 15.28 -38.72
N GLY A 986 -31.42 16.51 -38.22
CA GLY A 986 -30.65 17.61 -38.80
C GLY A 986 -29.15 17.42 -38.62
N THR A 987 -28.38 17.65 -39.67
CA THR A 987 -26.91 17.71 -39.60
C THR A 987 -26.48 19.04 -38.98
N TYR A 988 -26.31 19.07 -37.65
CA TYR A 988 -25.97 20.27 -36.89
C TYR A 988 -24.48 20.36 -36.54
N GLU A 989 -23.87 21.53 -36.71
CA GLU A 989 -22.48 21.75 -36.31
C GLU A 989 -22.37 21.85 -34.77
N TRP A 990 -21.67 20.92 -34.13
CA TRP A 990 -21.52 20.85 -32.67
C TRP A 990 -20.23 21.54 -32.18
N THR A 991 -20.36 22.37 -31.15
CA THR A 991 -19.25 23.05 -30.47
C THR A 991 -18.91 22.33 -29.16
N VAL A 992 -17.62 22.18 -28.82
CA VAL A 992 -17.18 21.62 -27.53
C VAL A 992 -17.26 22.70 -26.44
N ALA A 993 -18.05 22.45 -25.40
CA ALA A 993 -18.16 23.34 -24.24
C ALA A 993 -17.05 23.07 -23.21
N GLY A 994 -16.70 21.79 -22.97
CA GLY A 994 -15.60 21.41 -22.08
C GLY A 994 -15.61 19.93 -21.67
N THR A 995 -14.65 19.55 -20.84
CA THR A 995 -14.45 18.17 -20.34
C THR A 995 -14.54 18.12 -18.81
N VAL A 996 -15.25 17.12 -18.28
CA VAL A 996 -15.41 16.84 -16.85
C VAL A 996 -14.80 15.47 -16.53
N TYR A 997 -14.10 15.34 -15.40
CA TYR A 997 -13.52 14.09 -14.92
C TYR A 997 -14.21 13.66 -13.62
N SER A 998 -14.47 12.36 -13.45
CA SER A 998 -14.94 11.82 -12.17
C SER A 998 -13.79 11.50 -11.21
N ASP A 999 -14.14 11.26 -9.94
CA ASP A 999 -13.25 10.56 -9.01
C ASP A 999 -13.00 9.11 -9.50
N THR A 1000 -11.92 8.49 -9.02
CA THR A 1000 -11.58 7.09 -9.29
C THR A 1000 -12.45 6.14 -8.48
N GLY A 1001 -12.82 4.99 -9.05
CA GLY A 1001 -13.59 3.94 -8.39
C GLY A 1001 -15.05 3.88 -8.82
N PRO A 1002 -15.82 2.90 -8.30
CA PRO A 1002 -17.20 2.70 -8.70
C PRO A 1002 -18.08 3.87 -8.29
N LEU A 1003 -18.96 4.29 -9.20
CA LEU A 1003 -19.89 5.40 -9.04
C LEU A 1003 -21.31 4.88 -9.19
N ASP A 1004 -22.17 5.17 -8.22
CA ASP A 1004 -23.59 4.87 -8.29
C ASP A 1004 -24.38 6.17 -8.43
N SER A 1005 -24.95 6.41 -9.63
CA SER A 1005 -25.83 7.53 -9.94
C SER A 1005 -25.33 8.91 -9.44
N LYS A 1006 -24.03 9.16 -9.55
CA LYS A 1006 -23.39 10.38 -9.05
C LYS A 1006 -23.80 11.58 -9.90
N ASN A 1007 -24.33 12.62 -9.25
CA ASN A 1007 -24.74 13.83 -9.97
C ASN A 1007 -23.53 14.66 -10.40
N GLN A 1008 -23.51 15.06 -11.67
CA GLN A 1008 -22.49 15.86 -12.34
C GLN A 1008 -23.11 17.15 -12.87
N GLN A 1009 -22.32 18.23 -12.95
CA GLN A 1009 -22.80 19.54 -13.37
C GLN A 1009 -21.77 20.27 -14.25
N TYR A 1010 -22.27 21.08 -15.18
CA TYR A 1010 -21.45 21.96 -16.02
C TYR A 1010 -22.22 23.23 -16.39
N SER A 1011 -21.54 24.28 -16.84
CA SER A 1011 -22.16 25.53 -17.30
C SER A 1011 -21.64 25.92 -18.67
N ILE A 1012 -22.55 26.17 -19.61
CA ILE A 1012 -22.25 26.54 -20.99
C ILE A 1012 -22.53 28.03 -21.17
N ASP A 1013 -21.58 28.76 -21.76
CA ASP A 1013 -21.79 30.16 -22.14
C ASP A 1013 -22.57 30.23 -23.46
N VAL A 1014 -23.78 30.78 -23.39
CA VAL A 1014 -24.69 30.99 -24.53
C VAL A 1014 -24.99 32.48 -24.73
N SER A 1015 -24.18 33.36 -24.15
CA SER A 1015 -24.39 34.81 -24.22
C SER A 1015 -24.39 35.32 -25.66
N GLY A 1016 -25.44 36.06 -26.02
CA GLY A 1016 -25.63 36.60 -27.37
C GLY A 1016 -26.14 35.60 -28.41
N LEU A 1017 -26.48 34.37 -28.01
CA LEU A 1017 -27.11 33.35 -28.87
C LEU A 1017 -28.63 33.32 -28.61
N SER A 1018 -29.43 33.02 -29.64
CA SER A 1018 -30.89 32.90 -29.52
C SER A 1018 -31.43 31.80 -30.43
N GLY A 1019 -32.31 30.95 -29.92
CA GLY A 1019 -32.86 29.80 -30.64
C GLY A 1019 -33.03 28.57 -29.75
N ILE A 1020 -33.00 27.38 -30.34
CA ILE A 1020 -33.00 26.10 -29.61
C ILE A 1020 -31.55 25.65 -29.42
N CYS A 1021 -31.12 25.50 -28.19
CA CYS A 1021 -29.82 24.93 -27.85
C CYS A 1021 -29.94 23.42 -27.62
N LEU A 1022 -29.24 22.63 -28.42
CA LEU A 1022 -29.09 21.19 -28.23
C LEU A 1022 -27.77 20.94 -27.48
N VAL A 1023 -27.78 20.03 -26.50
CA VAL A 1023 -26.61 19.69 -25.67
C VAL A 1023 -26.44 18.18 -25.62
N LYS A 1024 -25.18 17.72 -25.71
CA LYS A 1024 -24.78 16.31 -25.64
C LYS A 1024 -23.65 16.12 -24.64
N VAL A 1025 -23.75 15.07 -23.83
CA VAL A 1025 -22.67 14.59 -22.96
C VAL A 1025 -22.23 13.21 -23.44
N HIS A 1026 -20.92 13.04 -23.65
CA HIS A 1026 -20.28 11.79 -24.03
C HIS A 1026 -19.33 11.34 -22.91
N ALA A 1027 -19.67 10.26 -22.21
CA ALA A 1027 -18.80 9.65 -21.20
C ALA A 1027 -17.99 8.47 -21.76
N ARG A 1028 -16.74 8.37 -21.31
CA ARG A 1028 -15.78 7.31 -21.62
C ARG A 1028 -15.07 6.86 -20.36
N ALA A 1029 -14.84 5.56 -20.23
CA ALA A 1029 -14.02 4.96 -19.19
C ALA A 1029 -13.28 3.76 -19.77
N ASP A 1030 -12.09 3.49 -19.26
CA ASP A 1030 -11.24 2.42 -19.75
C ASP A 1030 -11.97 1.07 -19.65
N GLY A 1031 -11.87 0.25 -20.70
CA GLY A 1031 -12.49 -1.08 -20.74
C GLY A 1031 -14.03 -1.15 -20.76
N SER A 1032 -14.75 -0.01 -20.80
CA SER A 1032 -16.22 0.05 -20.75
C SER A 1032 -16.81 0.71 -22.02
N PRO A 1033 -18.01 0.32 -22.49
CA PRO A 1033 -18.65 0.97 -23.63
C PRO A 1033 -18.92 2.44 -23.33
N ASP A 1034 -18.79 3.28 -24.34
CA ASP A 1034 -19.11 4.70 -24.22
C ASP A 1034 -20.61 4.91 -23.94
N SER A 1035 -20.95 5.96 -23.18
CA SER A 1035 -22.33 6.32 -22.88
C SER A 1035 -22.64 7.77 -23.26
N TYR A 1036 -23.88 8.03 -23.65
CA TYR A 1036 -24.31 9.32 -24.19
C TYR A 1036 -25.67 9.75 -23.63
N ALA A 1037 -25.82 11.05 -23.40
CA ALA A 1037 -27.12 11.68 -23.14
C ALA A 1037 -27.24 12.99 -23.91
N GLU A 1038 -28.46 13.32 -24.34
CA GLU A 1038 -28.79 14.52 -25.10
C GLU A 1038 -29.99 15.25 -24.48
N MET A 1039 -30.02 16.57 -24.61
CA MET A 1039 -31.13 17.44 -24.16
C MET A 1039 -31.30 18.65 -25.09
N MET A 1040 -32.48 19.27 -25.06
CA MET A 1040 -32.78 20.53 -25.77
C MET A 1040 -33.31 21.59 -24.80
N VAL A 1041 -32.92 22.86 -25.03
CA VAL A 1041 -33.33 24.02 -24.22
C VAL A 1041 -33.47 25.26 -25.09
N ASP A 1042 -34.56 26.00 -24.94
CA ASP A 1042 -34.73 27.31 -25.57
C ASP A 1042 -33.83 28.37 -24.89
N ILE A 1043 -33.07 29.12 -25.70
CA ILE A 1043 -32.17 30.18 -25.23
C ILE A 1043 -32.45 31.52 -25.93
N GLY A 1044 -32.18 32.63 -25.23
CA GLY A 1044 -32.27 33.99 -25.78
C GLY A 1044 -33.69 34.58 -25.89
N PHE A 1045 -34.73 33.87 -25.45
CA PHE A 1045 -36.11 34.38 -25.47
C PHE A 1045 -36.52 34.97 -24.11
N ASP A 1046 -36.45 36.30 -23.95
CA ASP A 1046 -37.18 37.01 -22.90
C ASP A 1046 -38.53 37.51 -23.47
N PRO A 1047 -39.67 36.87 -23.15
CA PRO A 1047 -40.98 37.30 -23.63
C PRO A 1047 -41.40 38.70 -23.13
N ASN A 1048 -40.62 39.36 -22.27
CA ASN A 1048 -40.90 40.70 -21.77
C ASN A 1048 -40.26 41.85 -22.58
N GLN A 1049 -39.45 41.58 -23.62
CA GLN A 1049 -39.04 42.60 -24.59
C GLN A 1049 -39.95 42.58 -25.83
N ALA A 1050 -41.14 43.15 -25.67
CA ALA A 1050 -42.04 43.42 -26.80
C ALA A 1050 -41.47 44.53 -27.70
N TYR A 1051 -41.24 44.23 -28.99
CA TYR A 1051 -41.15 45.23 -30.04
C TYR A 1051 -42.48 45.31 -30.79
N ILE A 1052 -43.00 46.53 -30.92
CA ILE A 1052 -44.23 46.85 -31.63
C ILE A 1052 -44.02 46.61 -33.13
N LYS A 1053 -44.83 45.72 -33.72
CA LYS A 1053 -45.04 45.62 -35.16
C LYS A 1053 -45.84 46.86 -35.60
N ILE A 1054 -45.25 47.73 -36.42
CA ILE A 1054 -46.00 48.72 -37.20
C ILE A 1054 -46.27 48.09 -38.55
N GLU A 1055 -47.56 47.92 -38.86
CA GLU A 1055 -48.08 47.54 -40.18
C GLU A 1055 -47.88 48.64 -41.23
#